data_AF-M1LR44-F1
#
_entry.id   AF-M1LR44-F1
#
_cell.length_a   1.000
_cell.length_b   1.000
_cell.length_c   1.000
_cell.angle_alpha   90.00
_cell.angle_beta   90.00
_cell.angle_gamma   90.00
#
_symmetry.space_group_name_H-M   'P 1'
#
loop_
_entity.id
_entity.type
_entity.pdbx_description
1 polymer ?
#
loop_
_entity_poly.entity_id
_entity_poly.type
_entity_poly.pdbx_seq_one_letter_code
_entity_poly.pdbx_strand_id
1 'polypeptide(L)'
;MGLKEIIKDNILIFDGAMGTMLQRKGLKLGENPEVLNIKEPHIIEEIHKEYIDSGANVITTNTFGANELKLKLCNLEVEEAVDAAVKIAKRAKGNSNTYIALDIGPIGELLEPMGTLSFDKAYEIFKRQIVQGVKSGADIILIETMTDLYELKAAILAAKENSKLPVFCTMTFEENLRTFTGCSPEAMVLVLEGLGVDALGVNCSLGPKQLKPVIEEICSLAHIPVMVQPNAGLPTLDLNGETKYDVTKEEFADTLCSFIDLGVRIIGGCCGTSPEYIKELAARVKDKKLAPIENLTYSAICTPSKVVRIDGVRIIGERINPTGKKLFKEALKNEDLDYILKQGISQIEAGAHILDVNVGLPEIDEAAMMHKVVKELQGIVDIPLQIDSSDLKAIETGLRYYNGKPILNSVNGEDAVLDRILPLVKKYGASVVGLTLDERGIPNKAEERFKIAEKIINKAAEYGIKKEDVFIDCLVLTVSAQQKEVQETLKAVRMVKEKLGAKTVLGVSNISFGLPNRELVNETFLALALANGLDLPIINPNAKGMTRVIDSYNVLYNYDKGAEVYINNYANVEVSTEITAKDGATVNNNLSVSNNEKADLKYIVIKGLKEEAKQATIELLKEKKELEIVNEYLIPALDVVGEKYEKGELFLPQLIQAAETVKNAFEVLKAEIARNNTEAISRGKIVVATVKGDIHDIGKNIVKVILENYGYEMIDLGKDVPIETVVEEAKKHKVSLIGLSALMTTTLKSMQETIKALKEDGYQGKVFVGGAVLTKDTAERIGADFYAKDAKESVEIAKKVFG
;
A
#
# COMPACT_ATOMS: atom_id res chain seq x y z
N MET A 1 -3.78 3.87 -36.13
CA MET A 1 -3.78 2.95 -34.98
C MET A 1 -3.59 3.77 -33.72
N GLY A 2 -4.35 3.48 -32.67
CA GLY A 2 -4.14 4.12 -31.37
C GLY A 2 -2.86 3.60 -30.73
N LEU A 3 -2.24 4.38 -29.83
CA LEU A 3 -1.04 3.98 -29.10
C LEU A 3 -1.16 2.59 -28.43
N LYS A 4 -2.36 2.26 -27.94
CA LYS A 4 -2.68 0.95 -27.32
C LYS A 4 -2.55 -0.24 -28.27
N GLU A 5 -2.79 -0.05 -29.56
CA GLU A 5 -2.60 -1.09 -30.57
C GLU A 5 -1.13 -1.23 -30.95
N ILE A 6 -0.41 -0.10 -31.01
CA ILE A 6 1.01 -0.07 -31.36
C ILE A 6 1.85 -0.86 -30.34
N ILE A 7 1.58 -0.70 -29.04
CA ILE A 7 2.38 -1.34 -27.97
C ILE A 7 2.21 -2.86 -27.94
N LYS A 8 1.12 -3.41 -28.48
CA LYS A 8 0.94 -4.87 -28.52
C LYS A 8 1.99 -5.57 -29.37
N ASP A 9 2.34 -4.95 -30.51
CA ASP A 9 3.18 -5.54 -31.54
C ASP A 9 4.54 -4.85 -31.70
N ASN A 10 4.80 -3.77 -30.95
CA ASN A 10 6.04 -2.99 -31.04
C ASN A 10 6.61 -2.68 -29.66
N ILE A 11 7.91 -2.38 -29.65
CA ILE A 11 8.61 -1.91 -28.46
C ILE A 11 8.59 -0.40 -28.48
N LEU A 12 8.16 0.19 -27.37
CA LEU A 12 8.09 1.63 -27.21
C LEU A 12 9.29 2.12 -26.40
N ILE A 13 10.08 3.01 -26.99
CA ILE A 13 11.28 3.57 -26.36
C ILE A 13 10.97 4.96 -25.79
N PHE A 14 11.04 5.09 -24.48
CA PHE A 14 11.00 6.37 -23.76
C PHE A 14 12.37 7.04 -23.74
N ASP A 15 12.40 8.32 -23.41
CA ASP A 15 13.61 9.07 -23.20
C ASP A 15 14.38 8.65 -21.93
N GLY A 16 15.49 9.36 -21.68
CA GLY A 16 16.30 9.22 -20.47
C GLY A 16 15.98 10.33 -19.46
N ALA A 17 16.89 10.58 -18.53
CA ALA A 17 16.64 11.56 -17.47
C ALA A 17 16.63 13.02 -17.97
N MET A 18 15.60 13.78 -17.56
CA MET A 18 15.55 15.24 -17.68
C MET A 18 16.44 15.92 -16.63
N GLY A 19 16.29 15.54 -15.35
CA GLY A 19 16.99 16.19 -14.23
C GLY A 19 18.52 16.19 -14.37
N THR A 20 19.13 15.04 -14.68
CA THR A 20 20.59 14.97 -14.85
C THR A 20 21.09 15.72 -16.09
N MET A 21 20.26 15.85 -17.13
CA MET A 21 20.60 16.66 -18.31
C MET A 21 20.55 18.15 -18.00
N LEU A 22 19.57 18.59 -17.22
CA LEU A 22 19.47 19.98 -16.74
C LEU A 22 20.67 20.37 -15.86
N GLN A 23 21.14 19.47 -14.98
CA GLN A 23 22.34 19.71 -14.19
C GLN A 23 23.58 19.94 -15.06
N ARG A 24 23.77 19.15 -16.13
CA ARG A 24 24.89 19.32 -17.07
C ARG A 24 24.82 20.64 -17.83
N LYS A 25 23.61 21.17 -18.04
CA LYS A 25 23.37 22.47 -18.66
C LYS A 25 23.32 23.63 -17.65
N GLY A 26 23.68 23.40 -16.38
CA GLY A 26 23.95 24.45 -15.39
C GLY A 26 22.86 24.70 -14.35
N LEU A 27 21.83 23.83 -14.25
CA LEU A 27 20.84 23.90 -13.18
C LEU A 27 21.54 23.84 -11.81
N LYS A 28 21.35 24.88 -10.99
CA LYS A 28 22.01 24.98 -9.68
C LYS A 28 21.34 24.07 -8.66
N LEU A 29 22.10 23.66 -7.65
CA LEU A 29 21.56 22.95 -6.49
C LEU A 29 20.41 23.75 -5.86
N GLY A 30 19.25 23.09 -5.73
CA GLY A 30 18.03 23.65 -5.13
C GLY A 30 17.14 24.47 -6.04
N GLU A 31 17.52 24.68 -7.30
CA GLU A 31 16.59 25.22 -8.28
C GLU A 31 15.59 24.14 -8.72
N ASN A 32 14.31 24.47 -8.65
CA ASN A 32 13.22 23.59 -9.07
C ASN A 32 13.23 23.46 -10.62
N PRO A 33 13.35 22.23 -11.17
CA PRO A 33 13.45 22.02 -12.62
C PRO A 33 12.29 22.61 -13.43
N GLU A 34 11.08 22.56 -12.90
CA GLU A 34 9.87 23.02 -13.58
C GLU A 34 9.89 24.54 -13.84
N VAL A 35 10.67 25.31 -13.07
CA VAL A 35 10.85 26.76 -13.28
C VAL A 35 11.54 27.05 -14.62
N LEU A 36 12.40 26.15 -15.09
CA LEU A 36 13.09 26.31 -16.38
C LEU A 36 12.14 26.25 -17.57
N ASN A 37 10.93 25.69 -17.41
CA ASN A 37 9.89 25.76 -18.45
C ASN A 37 9.53 27.20 -18.81
N ILE A 38 9.70 28.14 -17.87
CA ILE A 38 9.40 29.56 -18.06
C ILE A 38 10.68 30.36 -18.33
N LYS A 39 11.72 30.17 -17.51
CA LYS A 39 12.92 30.99 -17.58
C LYS A 39 13.83 30.64 -18.76
N GLU A 40 14.01 29.34 -19.02
CA GLU A 40 15.00 28.85 -19.99
C GLU A 40 14.41 27.73 -20.88
N PRO A 41 13.27 27.98 -21.56
CA PRO A 41 12.54 26.95 -22.31
C PRO A 41 13.35 26.33 -23.46
N HIS A 42 14.36 27.04 -23.95
CA HIS A 42 15.24 26.58 -25.02
C HIS A 42 16.11 25.39 -24.60
N ILE A 43 16.53 25.33 -23.33
CA ILE A 43 17.32 24.22 -22.78
C ILE A 43 16.51 22.94 -22.77
N ILE A 44 15.26 23.01 -22.27
CA ILE A 44 14.33 21.88 -22.25
C ILE A 44 14.02 21.42 -23.68
N GLU A 45 13.79 22.35 -24.61
CA GLU A 45 13.54 22.04 -26.03
C GLU A 45 14.72 21.30 -26.68
N GLU A 46 15.95 21.71 -26.38
CA GLU A 46 17.17 21.08 -26.89
C GLU A 46 17.31 19.65 -26.35
N ILE A 47 17.12 19.43 -25.04
CA ILE A 47 17.18 18.10 -24.42
C ILE A 47 16.16 17.15 -25.06
N HIS A 48 14.92 17.59 -25.28
CA HIS A 48 13.93 16.77 -25.97
C HIS A 48 14.35 16.41 -27.39
N LYS A 49 14.92 17.36 -28.15
CA LYS A 49 15.44 17.07 -29.51
C LYS A 49 16.58 16.06 -29.46
N GLU A 50 17.51 16.18 -28.52
CA GLU A 50 18.61 15.22 -28.33
C GLU A 50 18.09 13.79 -28.11
N TYR A 51 17.03 13.61 -27.31
CA TYR A 51 16.40 12.30 -27.10
C TYR A 51 15.62 11.78 -28.31
N ILE A 52 14.87 12.65 -29.00
CA ILE A 52 14.15 12.31 -30.24
C ILE A 52 15.15 11.84 -31.31
N ASP A 53 16.23 12.58 -31.51
CA ASP A 53 17.29 12.26 -32.48
C ASP A 53 18.05 10.99 -32.12
N SER A 54 18.03 10.60 -30.84
CA SER A 54 18.59 9.35 -30.33
C SER A 54 17.66 8.15 -30.46
N GLY A 55 16.44 8.33 -30.95
CA GLY A 55 15.50 7.24 -31.24
C GLY A 55 14.36 7.07 -30.23
N ALA A 56 14.16 8.02 -29.31
CA ALA A 56 13.01 8.01 -28.41
C ALA A 56 11.69 8.13 -29.19
N ASN A 57 10.76 7.23 -28.92
CA ASN A 57 9.39 7.26 -29.43
C ASN A 57 8.47 8.08 -28.54
N VAL A 58 8.82 8.23 -27.27
CA VAL A 58 8.10 9.05 -26.30
C VAL A 58 9.09 9.95 -25.57
N ILE A 59 8.71 11.21 -25.38
CA ILE A 59 9.41 12.15 -24.49
C ILE A 59 8.53 12.49 -23.29
N THR A 60 9.14 12.63 -22.12
CA THR A 60 8.49 13.00 -20.86
C THR A 60 8.54 14.51 -20.67
N THR A 61 7.42 15.16 -20.36
CA THR A 61 7.44 16.61 -20.09
C THR A 61 8.23 16.91 -18.82
N ASN A 62 8.88 18.08 -18.75
CA ASN A 62 9.54 18.52 -17.52
C ASN A 62 8.50 18.98 -16.47
N THR A 63 7.76 18.02 -15.92
CA THR A 63 6.62 18.24 -15.00
C THR A 63 6.56 17.29 -13.81
N PHE A 64 7.60 16.47 -13.59
CA PHE A 64 7.68 15.51 -12.48
C PHE A 64 7.18 16.06 -11.14
N GLY A 65 7.63 17.26 -10.77
CA GLY A 65 7.29 17.97 -9.54
C GLY A 65 6.25 19.07 -9.71
N ALA A 66 5.51 19.15 -10.81
CA ALA A 66 4.59 20.23 -11.15
C ALA A 66 3.27 20.21 -10.36
N ASN A 67 3.31 19.90 -9.06
CA ASN A 67 2.17 19.91 -8.17
C ASN A 67 2.11 21.20 -7.31
N GLU A 68 0.92 21.54 -6.80
CA GLU A 68 0.70 22.82 -6.12
C GLU A 68 1.55 23.01 -4.86
N LEU A 69 1.89 21.93 -4.14
CA LEU A 69 2.69 22.03 -2.91
C LEU A 69 4.14 22.39 -3.23
N LYS A 70 4.70 21.79 -4.29
CA LYS A 70 6.07 22.07 -4.76
C LYS A 70 6.15 23.44 -5.46
N LEU A 71 5.20 23.74 -6.35
CA LEU A 71 5.25 24.97 -7.17
C LEU A 71 4.94 26.25 -6.39
N LYS A 72 4.19 26.16 -5.27
CA LYS A 72 3.95 27.32 -4.38
C LYS A 72 5.25 27.96 -3.88
N LEU A 73 6.31 27.17 -3.68
CA LEU A 73 7.63 27.67 -3.29
C LEU A 73 8.32 28.49 -4.38
N CYS A 74 7.88 28.32 -5.63
CA CYS A 74 8.47 28.95 -6.81
C CYS A 74 7.62 30.09 -7.37
N ASN A 75 6.49 30.43 -6.74
CA ASN A 75 5.48 31.38 -7.25
C ASN A 75 5.01 31.04 -8.68
N LEU A 76 4.83 29.76 -8.97
CA LEU A 76 4.26 29.27 -10.24
C LEU A 76 2.94 28.55 -9.97
N GLU A 77 1.97 28.76 -10.85
CA GLU A 77 0.75 27.97 -10.86
C GLU A 77 0.96 26.65 -11.63
N VAL A 78 0.25 25.60 -11.20
CA VAL A 78 0.28 24.27 -11.87
C VAL A 78 -0.05 24.42 -13.35
N GLU A 79 -1.07 25.22 -13.66
CA GLU A 79 -1.57 25.39 -15.01
C GLU A 79 -0.52 26.03 -15.94
N GLU A 80 0.27 26.97 -15.42
CA GLU A 80 1.31 27.68 -16.16
C GLU A 80 2.52 26.77 -16.42
N ALA A 81 2.99 26.06 -15.39
CA ALA A 81 4.14 25.17 -15.49
C ALA A 81 3.87 24.01 -16.48
N VAL A 82 2.70 23.37 -16.37
CA VAL A 82 2.31 22.24 -17.23
C VAL A 82 2.06 22.69 -18.67
N ASP A 83 1.37 23.82 -18.89
CA ASP A 83 1.14 24.34 -20.24
C ASP A 83 2.44 24.68 -20.97
N ALA A 84 3.37 25.33 -20.27
CA ALA A 84 4.68 25.67 -20.83
C ALA A 84 5.48 24.41 -21.19
N ALA A 85 5.56 23.42 -20.30
CA ALA A 85 6.28 22.17 -20.53
C ALA A 85 5.73 21.40 -21.75
N VAL A 86 4.41 21.23 -21.86
CA VAL A 86 3.79 20.53 -23.00
C VAL A 86 4.03 21.30 -24.31
N LYS A 87 3.97 22.64 -24.29
CA LYS A 87 4.27 23.47 -25.47
C LYS A 87 5.73 23.34 -25.91
N ILE A 88 6.67 23.26 -24.96
CA ILE A 88 8.09 23.02 -25.26
C ILE A 88 8.26 21.66 -25.94
N ALA A 89 7.70 20.59 -25.36
CA ALA A 89 7.75 19.25 -25.94
C ALA A 89 7.15 19.20 -27.36
N LYS A 90 6.06 19.93 -27.60
CA LYS A 90 5.48 20.08 -28.96
C LYS A 90 6.39 20.77 -29.96
N ARG A 91 7.11 21.82 -29.54
CA ARG A 91 8.09 22.50 -30.41
C ARG A 91 9.28 21.58 -30.72
N ALA A 92 9.75 20.83 -29.73
CA ALA A 92 10.83 19.85 -29.91
C ALA A 92 10.41 18.71 -30.87
N LYS A 93 9.20 18.17 -30.68
CA LYS A 93 8.59 17.15 -31.55
C LYS A 93 8.48 17.61 -33.01
N GLY A 94 8.03 18.84 -33.25
CA GLY A 94 7.81 19.33 -34.62
C GLY A 94 6.87 18.40 -35.40
N ASN A 95 7.36 17.85 -36.52
CA ASN A 95 6.61 16.91 -37.37
C ASN A 95 6.95 15.43 -37.08
N SER A 96 7.71 15.12 -36.03
CA SER A 96 8.01 13.73 -35.69
C SER A 96 6.77 13.00 -35.19
N ASN A 97 6.79 11.66 -35.29
CA ASN A 97 5.76 10.79 -34.73
C ASN A 97 5.95 10.50 -33.23
N THR A 98 6.84 11.24 -32.55
CA THR A 98 7.12 11.06 -31.11
C THR A 98 5.89 11.43 -30.28
N TYR A 99 5.54 10.62 -29.28
CA TYR A 99 4.47 10.93 -28.33
C TYR A 99 4.99 11.80 -27.17
N ILE A 100 4.11 12.61 -26.61
CA ILE A 100 4.41 13.45 -25.43
C ILE A 100 3.71 12.84 -24.21
N ALA A 101 4.48 12.35 -23.26
CA ALA A 101 3.97 11.90 -21.97
C ALA A 101 3.95 13.07 -20.98
N LEU A 102 2.77 13.36 -20.42
CA LEU A 102 2.65 14.20 -19.25
C LEU A 102 3.23 13.44 -18.07
N ASP A 103 4.40 13.88 -17.61
CA ASP A 103 5.10 13.29 -16.48
C ASP A 103 4.55 13.82 -15.15
N ILE A 104 4.17 12.91 -14.26
CA ILE A 104 3.58 13.19 -12.94
C ILE A 104 4.28 12.31 -11.92
N GLY A 105 5.10 12.93 -11.06
CA GLY A 105 5.73 12.27 -9.93
C GLY A 105 4.88 12.31 -8.65
N PRO A 106 5.40 11.75 -7.54
CA PRO A 106 4.73 11.80 -6.24
C PRO A 106 4.61 13.25 -5.72
N ILE A 107 3.55 13.49 -4.96
CA ILE A 107 3.24 14.78 -4.31
C ILE A 107 4.38 15.14 -3.35
N GLY A 108 4.89 14.15 -2.62
CA GLY A 108 5.95 14.31 -1.62
C GLY A 108 5.44 14.46 -0.20
N GLU A 109 4.17 14.09 0.07
CA GLU A 109 3.60 13.99 1.41
C GLU A 109 2.94 12.61 1.58
N LEU A 110 2.98 12.07 2.80
CA LEU A 110 2.29 10.81 3.13
C LEU A 110 0.78 11.04 3.24
N LEU A 111 0.00 10.10 2.69
CA LEU A 111 -1.45 10.11 2.80
C LEU A 111 -1.91 9.64 4.20
N GLU A 112 -3.06 10.14 4.63
CA GLU A 112 -3.75 9.62 5.82
C GLU A 112 -4.10 8.12 5.66
N PRO A 113 -4.02 7.31 6.73
CA PRO A 113 -3.72 7.70 8.11
C PRO A 113 -2.22 7.82 8.44
N MET A 114 -1.30 7.57 7.50
CA MET A 114 0.15 7.59 7.77
C MET A 114 0.76 9.00 7.78
N GLY A 115 0.09 9.96 7.15
CA GLY A 115 0.48 11.36 7.12
C GLY A 115 -0.72 12.28 7.20
N THR A 116 -0.55 13.50 6.71
CA THR A 116 -1.52 14.60 6.86
C THR A 116 -2.34 14.87 5.61
N LEU A 117 -1.97 14.30 4.47
CA LEU A 117 -2.65 14.56 3.21
C LEU A 117 -3.84 13.62 3.04
N SER A 118 -5.05 14.17 2.94
CA SER A 118 -6.23 13.34 2.67
C SER A 118 -6.21 12.80 1.24
N PHE A 119 -6.83 11.63 1.04
CA PHE A 119 -6.98 11.01 -0.29
C PHE A 119 -7.64 11.96 -1.31
N ASP A 120 -8.69 12.68 -0.88
CA ASP A 120 -9.40 13.62 -1.76
C ASP A 120 -8.54 14.82 -2.14
N LYS A 121 -7.69 15.30 -1.21
CA LYS A 121 -6.75 16.38 -1.52
C LYS A 121 -5.68 15.90 -2.50
N ALA A 122 -5.12 14.71 -2.32
CA ALA A 122 -4.21 14.11 -3.27
C ALA A 122 -4.86 13.95 -4.66
N TYR A 123 -6.10 13.45 -4.72
CA TYR A 123 -6.88 13.34 -5.96
C TYR A 123 -7.01 14.69 -6.68
N GLU A 124 -7.39 15.77 -5.97
CA GLU A 124 -7.53 17.09 -6.58
C GLU A 124 -6.19 17.66 -7.07
N ILE A 125 -5.07 17.39 -6.36
CA ILE A 125 -3.72 17.79 -6.78
C ILE A 125 -3.34 17.12 -8.12
N PHE A 126 -3.57 15.81 -8.25
CA PHE A 126 -3.30 15.09 -9.50
C PHE A 126 -4.23 15.53 -10.62
N LYS A 127 -5.53 15.69 -10.32
CA LYS A 127 -6.54 16.13 -11.28
C LYS A 127 -6.18 17.46 -11.94
N ARG A 128 -5.69 18.46 -11.18
CA ARG A 128 -5.26 19.75 -11.75
C ARG A 128 -4.18 19.58 -12.82
N GLN A 129 -3.13 18.81 -12.51
CA GLN A 129 -2.03 18.52 -13.46
C GLN A 129 -2.55 17.82 -14.72
N ILE A 130 -3.38 16.78 -14.53
CA ILE A 130 -3.93 15.96 -15.61
C ILE A 130 -4.83 16.79 -16.53
N VAL A 131 -5.79 17.54 -15.97
CA VAL A 131 -6.72 18.36 -16.75
C VAL A 131 -5.94 19.38 -17.58
N GLN A 132 -4.93 20.02 -17.00
CA GLN A 132 -4.10 20.96 -17.75
C GLN A 132 -3.27 20.27 -18.82
N GLY A 133 -2.61 19.15 -18.54
CA GLY A 133 -1.77 18.45 -19.50
C GLY A 133 -2.56 17.92 -20.70
N VAL A 134 -3.77 17.39 -20.45
CA VAL A 134 -4.72 16.98 -21.50
C VAL A 134 -5.14 18.19 -22.35
N LYS A 135 -5.50 19.31 -21.72
CA LYS A 135 -5.87 20.55 -22.43
C LYS A 135 -4.72 21.10 -23.28
N SER A 136 -3.50 21.00 -22.77
CA SER A 136 -2.27 21.43 -23.46
C SER A 136 -1.89 20.49 -24.59
N GLY A 137 -2.46 19.27 -24.60
CA GLY A 137 -2.39 18.25 -25.64
C GLY A 137 -1.21 17.31 -25.51
N ALA A 138 -1.00 16.78 -24.30
CA ALA A 138 -0.23 15.56 -24.08
C ALA A 138 -0.92 14.34 -24.74
N ASP A 139 -0.14 13.31 -25.07
CA ASP A 139 -0.60 12.08 -25.71
C ASP A 139 -0.79 10.93 -24.69
N ILE A 140 -0.02 10.95 -23.59
CA ILE A 140 0.02 9.92 -22.54
C ILE A 140 0.01 10.60 -21.17
N ILE A 141 -0.61 9.99 -20.16
CA ILE A 141 -0.43 10.35 -18.75
C ILE A 141 0.54 9.34 -18.15
N LEU A 142 1.73 9.77 -17.75
CA LEU A 142 2.72 8.96 -17.05
C LEU A 142 2.68 9.34 -15.57
N ILE A 143 2.28 8.41 -14.72
CA ILE A 143 2.34 8.54 -13.26
C ILE A 143 3.52 7.69 -12.80
N GLU A 144 4.65 8.31 -12.47
CA GLU A 144 5.90 7.57 -12.23
C GLU A 144 6.50 7.79 -10.84
N THR A 145 7.43 6.89 -10.47
CA THR A 145 8.18 6.93 -9.22
C THR A 145 7.30 6.91 -7.97
N MET A 146 6.13 6.27 -8.04
CA MET A 146 5.24 6.17 -6.88
C MET A 146 5.77 5.18 -5.86
N THR A 147 5.79 5.59 -4.60
CA THR A 147 6.25 4.77 -3.46
C THR A 147 5.09 4.24 -2.61
N ASP A 148 3.91 4.85 -2.73
CA ASP A 148 2.67 4.47 -2.06
C ASP A 148 1.60 4.06 -3.08
N LEU A 149 1.02 2.88 -2.88
CA LEU A 149 -0.07 2.38 -3.71
C LEU A 149 -1.34 3.22 -3.56
N TYR A 150 -1.57 3.83 -2.39
CA TYR A 150 -2.77 4.63 -2.13
C TYR A 150 -2.71 5.98 -2.85
N GLU A 151 -1.56 6.65 -2.79
CA GLU A 151 -1.28 7.85 -3.59
C GLU A 151 -1.42 7.57 -5.09
N LEU A 152 -0.83 6.46 -5.57
CA LEU A 152 -0.95 6.04 -6.97
C LEU A 152 -2.41 5.76 -7.35
N LYS A 153 -3.20 5.14 -6.47
CA LYS A 153 -4.64 4.95 -6.70
C LYS A 153 -5.37 6.30 -6.85
N ALA A 154 -5.07 7.29 -6.01
CA ALA A 154 -5.66 8.63 -6.14
C ALA A 154 -5.32 9.26 -7.50
N ALA A 155 -4.06 9.14 -7.94
CA ALA A 155 -3.60 9.64 -9.24
C ALA A 155 -4.28 8.92 -10.42
N ILE A 156 -4.41 7.59 -10.36
CA ILE A 156 -5.08 6.81 -11.39
C ILE A 156 -6.56 7.18 -11.46
N LEU A 157 -7.26 7.29 -10.33
CA LEU A 157 -8.65 7.73 -10.34
C LEU A 157 -8.78 9.14 -10.94
N ALA A 158 -7.90 10.07 -10.58
CA ALA A 158 -7.88 11.41 -11.17
C ALA A 158 -7.68 11.34 -12.70
N ALA A 159 -6.82 10.46 -13.19
CA ALA A 159 -6.58 10.27 -14.62
C ALA A 159 -7.81 9.68 -15.34
N LYS A 160 -8.34 8.57 -14.83
CA LYS A 160 -9.44 7.83 -15.46
C LYS A 160 -10.77 8.58 -15.40
N GLU A 161 -11.01 9.37 -14.36
CA GLU A 161 -12.25 10.16 -14.20
C GLU A 161 -12.23 11.46 -15.03
N ASN A 162 -11.06 11.98 -15.41
CA ASN A 162 -10.93 13.29 -16.08
C ASN A 162 -10.27 13.23 -17.47
N SER A 163 -9.88 12.06 -17.96
CA SER A 163 -9.21 11.89 -19.24
C SER A 163 -9.55 10.55 -19.92
N LYS A 164 -9.36 10.52 -21.25
CA LYS A 164 -9.40 9.29 -22.06
C LYS A 164 -8.02 8.89 -22.59
N LEU A 165 -6.98 9.66 -22.26
CA LEU A 165 -5.62 9.34 -22.67
C LEU A 165 -5.17 8.02 -22.04
N PRO A 166 -4.24 7.29 -22.69
CA PRO A 166 -3.57 6.15 -22.07
C PRO A 166 -2.89 6.56 -20.76
N VAL A 167 -3.04 5.73 -19.73
CA VAL A 167 -2.44 5.95 -18.39
C VAL A 167 -1.38 4.90 -18.14
N PHE A 168 -0.12 5.33 -18.02
CA PHE A 168 1.01 4.47 -17.68
C PHE A 168 1.42 4.75 -16.24
N CYS A 169 1.69 3.69 -15.49
CA CYS A 169 2.00 3.81 -14.07
C CYS A 169 3.27 3.05 -13.73
N THR A 170 4.17 3.68 -12.99
CA THR A 170 5.31 2.96 -12.41
C THR A 170 5.39 3.18 -10.91
N MET A 171 5.81 2.11 -10.22
CA MET A 171 6.22 2.20 -8.82
C MET A 171 7.73 1.97 -8.73
N THR A 172 8.32 2.41 -7.64
CA THR A 172 9.74 2.21 -7.37
C THR A 172 9.95 1.25 -6.20
N PHE A 173 10.84 0.28 -6.39
CA PHE A 173 11.12 -0.82 -5.46
C PHE A 173 12.55 -0.77 -4.93
N GLU A 174 12.73 -1.26 -3.72
CA GLU A 174 14.02 -1.49 -3.08
C GLU A 174 14.49 -2.94 -3.32
N GLU A 175 15.72 -3.26 -2.92
CA GLU A 175 16.33 -4.59 -3.14
C GLU A 175 15.57 -5.73 -2.42
N ASN A 176 14.74 -5.38 -1.43
CA ASN A 176 13.89 -6.31 -0.67
C ASN A 176 12.58 -6.70 -1.39
N LEU A 177 12.40 -6.32 -2.67
CA LEU A 177 11.16 -6.56 -3.45
C LEU A 177 9.93 -5.86 -2.85
N ARG A 178 10.12 -4.71 -2.21
CA ARG A 178 9.04 -3.89 -1.66
C ARG A 178 9.24 -2.43 -2.05
N THR A 179 8.13 -1.70 -2.17
CA THR A 179 8.20 -0.24 -2.19
C THR A 179 8.50 0.27 -0.77
N PHE A 180 8.84 1.55 -0.66
CA PHE A 180 9.06 2.21 0.64
C PHE A 180 7.90 2.03 1.65
N THR A 181 6.65 1.96 1.17
CA THR A 181 5.46 1.74 2.02
C THR A 181 5.12 0.26 2.24
N GLY A 182 5.91 -0.67 1.68
CA GLY A 182 5.72 -2.11 1.82
C GLY A 182 4.91 -2.75 0.69
N CYS A 183 4.61 -2.06 -0.40
CA CYS A 183 3.84 -2.63 -1.50
C CYS A 183 4.63 -3.75 -2.20
N SER A 184 3.97 -4.88 -2.47
CA SER A 184 4.55 -6.00 -3.24
C SER A 184 4.30 -5.85 -4.74
N PRO A 185 5.18 -6.40 -5.61
CA PRO A 185 4.96 -6.38 -7.07
C PRO A 185 3.64 -7.04 -7.48
N GLU A 186 3.28 -8.15 -6.83
CA GLU A 186 2.00 -8.83 -7.05
C GLU A 186 0.79 -7.94 -6.71
N ALA A 187 0.78 -7.25 -5.55
CA ALA A 187 -0.30 -6.34 -5.18
C ALA A 187 -0.42 -5.16 -6.16
N MET A 188 0.72 -4.60 -6.58
CA MET A 188 0.78 -3.56 -7.60
C MET A 188 0.09 -4.03 -8.89
N VAL A 189 0.44 -5.21 -9.42
CA VAL A 189 -0.16 -5.74 -10.66
C VAL A 189 -1.68 -5.90 -10.51
N LEU A 190 -2.14 -6.53 -9.42
CA LEU A 190 -3.56 -6.76 -9.18
C LEU A 190 -4.38 -5.46 -9.13
N VAL A 191 -3.87 -4.44 -8.44
CA VAL A 191 -4.58 -3.17 -8.25
C VAL A 191 -4.54 -2.31 -9.51
N LEU A 192 -3.38 -2.17 -10.15
CA LEU A 192 -3.23 -1.30 -11.32
C LEU A 192 -4.03 -1.83 -12.52
N GLU A 193 -4.00 -3.15 -12.77
CA GLU A 193 -4.86 -3.75 -13.80
C GLU A 193 -6.34 -3.59 -13.47
N GLY A 194 -6.70 -3.77 -12.20
CA GLY A 194 -8.06 -3.60 -11.72
C GLY A 194 -8.60 -2.19 -11.99
N LEU A 195 -7.78 -1.17 -11.74
CA LEU A 195 -8.09 0.24 -12.02
C LEU A 195 -8.05 0.59 -13.52
N GLY A 196 -7.62 -0.34 -14.36
CA GLY A 196 -7.63 -0.21 -15.81
C GLY A 196 -6.56 0.71 -16.37
N VAL A 197 -5.35 0.69 -15.81
CA VAL A 197 -4.18 1.34 -16.43
C VAL A 197 -3.80 0.61 -17.72
N ASP A 198 -3.12 1.33 -18.63
CA ASP A 198 -2.79 0.83 -19.97
C ASP A 198 -1.38 0.23 -20.07
N ALA A 199 -0.50 0.62 -19.15
CA ALA A 199 0.78 -0.04 -18.90
C ALA A 199 1.16 0.13 -17.43
N LEU A 200 1.88 -0.85 -16.90
CA LEU A 200 2.43 -0.79 -15.54
C LEU A 200 3.92 -1.13 -15.54
N GLY A 201 4.65 -0.75 -14.51
CA GLY A 201 6.08 -1.05 -14.51
C GLY A 201 6.88 -0.46 -13.37
N VAL A 202 8.20 -0.43 -13.57
CA VAL A 202 9.15 0.06 -12.57
C VAL A 202 10.09 1.09 -13.17
N ASN A 203 10.43 2.09 -12.36
CA ASN A 203 11.44 3.07 -12.69
C ASN A 203 12.24 3.48 -11.44
N CYS A 204 13.42 4.06 -11.67
CA CYS A 204 14.28 4.63 -10.64
C CYS A 204 14.75 3.62 -9.55
N SER A 205 15.30 4.17 -8.45
CA SER A 205 15.96 3.54 -7.28
C SER A 205 17.14 2.64 -7.59
N LEU A 206 16.95 1.62 -8.41
CA LEU A 206 17.89 0.54 -8.63
C LEU A 206 18.43 0.55 -10.06
N GLY A 207 19.62 -0.04 -10.23
CA GLY A 207 20.18 -0.32 -11.54
C GLY A 207 19.45 -1.49 -12.23
N PRO A 208 19.72 -1.73 -13.53
CA PRO A 208 19.05 -2.78 -14.30
C PRO A 208 19.22 -4.17 -13.66
N LYS A 209 20.43 -4.52 -13.20
CA LYS A 209 20.71 -5.84 -12.61
C LYS A 209 19.89 -6.08 -11.33
N GLN A 210 19.79 -5.07 -10.46
CA GLN A 210 19.08 -5.15 -9.19
C GLN A 210 17.55 -5.20 -9.37
N LEU A 211 17.00 -4.58 -10.43
CA LEU A 211 15.56 -4.64 -10.73
C LEU A 211 15.11 -5.97 -11.34
N LYS A 212 16.02 -6.80 -11.85
CA LYS A 212 15.67 -8.03 -12.55
C LYS A 212 14.66 -8.92 -11.78
N PRO A 213 14.84 -9.20 -10.48
CA PRO A 213 13.88 -10.02 -9.73
C PRO A 213 12.47 -9.41 -9.67
N VAL A 214 12.36 -8.08 -9.50
CA VAL A 214 11.07 -7.36 -9.52
C VAL A 214 10.40 -7.50 -10.89
N ILE A 215 11.19 -7.36 -11.96
CA ILE A 215 10.69 -7.43 -13.34
C ILE A 215 10.21 -8.84 -13.68
N GLU A 216 10.94 -9.88 -13.26
CA GLU A 216 10.53 -11.29 -13.43
C GLU A 216 9.18 -11.55 -12.75
N GLU A 217 9.00 -11.07 -11.51
CA GLU A 217 7.73 -11.21 -10.79
C GLU A 217 6.59 -10.49 -11.53
N ILE A 218 6.77 -9.21 -11.89
CA ILE A 218 5.74 -8.42 -12.61
C ILE A 218 5.39 -9.06 -13.96
N CYS A 219 6.39 -9.44 -14.76
CA CYS A 219 6.15 -10.02 -16.09
C CYS A 219 5.42 -11.36 -16.02
N SER A 220 5.60 -12.14 -14.95
CA SER A 220 4.86 -13.41 -14.78
C SER A 220 3.37 -13.24 -14.45
N LEU A 221 2.98 -12.05 -13.99
CA LEU A 221 1.64 -11.74 -13.49
C LEU A 221 0.86 -10.78 -14.40
N ALA A 222 1.54 -9.87 -15.11
CA ALA A 222 0.91 -8.77 -15.84
C ALA A 222 0.34 -9.18 -17.21
N HIS A 223 -0.95 -8.98 -17.38
CA HIS A 223 -1.74 -9.14 -18.61
C HIS A 223 -1.75 -7.89 -19.50
N ILE A 224 -1.13 -6.80 -19.06
CA ILE A 224 -0.95 -5.56 -19.81
C ILE A 224 0.54 -5.28 -20.05
N PRO A 225 0.91 -4.40 -21.00
CA PRO A 225 2.31 -4.07 -21.28
C PRO A 225 3.09 -3.64 -20.04
N VAL A 226 4.27 -4.23 -19.87
CA VAL A 226 5.21 -3.90 -18.78
C VAL A 226 6.24 -2.86 -19.26
N MET A 227 6.48 -1.87 -18.39
CA MET A 227 7.41 -0.75 -18.57
C MET A 227 8.62 -0.84 -17.64
N VAL A 228 9.83 -0.54 -18.13
CA VAL A 228 11.05 -0.53 -17.32
C VAL A 228 11.94 0.68 -17.67
N GLN A 229 12.21 1.53 -16.69
CA GLN A 229 13.09 2.71 -16.80
C GLN A 229 14.08 2.77 -15.62
N PRO A 230 15.15 1.97 -15.63
CA PRO A 230 16.11 1.90 -14.53
C PRO A 230 17.04 3.11 -14.49
N ASN A 231 17.72 3.30 -13.36
CA ASN A 231 18.86 4.21 -13.28
C ASN A 231 20.07 3.62 -14.03
N ALA A 232 21.03 4.47 -14.42
CA ALA A 232 22.31 4.03 -15.00
C ALA A 232 23.27 3.40 -13.96
N GLY A 233 22.75 2.80 -12.89
CA GLY A 233 23.49 2.33 -11.72
C GLY A 233 23.15 3.14 -10.46
N LEU A 234 23.83 2.81 -9.36
CA LEU A 234 23.75 3.61 -8.15
C LEU A 234 24.62 4.86 -8.28
N PRO A 235 24.17 6.01 -7.73
CA PRO A 235 24.94 7.24 -7.76
C PRO A 235 26.16 7.12 -6.84
N THR A 236 27.35 7.45 -7.35
CA THR A 236 28.58 7.58 -6.57
C THR A 236 29.16 8.98 -6.75
N LEU A 237 29.81 9.52 -5.73
CA LEU A 237 30.59 10.76 -5.88
C LEU A 237 31.98 10.41 -6.42
N ASP A 238 32.37 11.08 -7.51
CA ASP A 238 33.72 10.99 -8.05
C ASP A 238 34.74 11.80 -7.20
N LEU A 239 36.01 11.76 -7.59
CA LEU A 239 37.10 12.44 -6.87
C LEU A 239 36.96 13.98 -6.86
N ASN A 240 36.14 14.55 -7.74
CA ASN A 240 35.87 15.99 -7.86
C ASN A 240 34.56 16.41 -7.18
N GLY A 241 33.81 15.45 -6.61
CA GLY A 241 32.51 15.68 -5.98
C GLY A 241 31.34 15.76 -6.96
N GLU A 242 31.50 15.25 -8.19
CA GLU A 242 30.42 15.11 -9.17
C GLU A 242 29.75 13.73 -9.07
N THR A 243 28.45 13.64 -9.32
CA THR A 243 27.71 12.37 -9.30
C THR A 243 28.01 11.56 -10.57
N LYS A 244 28.60 10.37 -10.40
CA LYS A 244 28.83 9.36 -11.44
C LYS A 244 27.88 8.18 -11.25
N TYR A 245 27.55 7.54 -12.36
CA TYR A 245 26.77 6.30 -12.40
C TYR A 245 27.62 5.17 -12.98
N ASP A 246 27.48 3.97 -12.43
CA ASP A 246 28.45 2.88 -12.63
C ASP A 246 28.13 1.91 -13.78
N VAL A 247 27.00 2.07 -14.49
CA VAL A 247 26.61 1.19 -15.61
C VAL A 247 26.86 1.88 -16.95
N THR A 248 27.60 1.20 -17.84
CA THR A 248 27.86 1.69 -19.21
C THR A 248 26.61 1.60 -20.08
N LYS A 249 26.56 2.36 -21.18
CA LYS A 249 25.45 2.29 -22.14
C LYS A 249 25.28 0.91 -22.76
N GLU A 250 26.40 0.19 -22.95
CA GLU A 250 26.38 -1.16 -23.50
C GLU A 250 25.82 -2.15 -22.48
N GLU A 251 26.26 -2.12 -21.22
CA GLU A 251 25.72 -3.00 -20.18
C GLU A 251 24.24 -2.73 -19.92
N PHE A 252 23.85 -1.45 -19.95
CA PHE A 252 22.47 -1.00 -19.80
C PHE A 252 21.59 -1.59 -20.90
N ALA A 253 21.94 -1.38 -22.16
CA ALA A 253 21.13 -1.84 -23.29
C ALA A 253 21.06 -3.37 -23.38
N ASP A 254 22.11 -4.11 -23.02
CA ASP A 254 22.09 -5.58 -22.99
C ASP A 254 21.10 -6.09 -21.93
N THR A 255 21.11 -5.46 -20.76
CA THR A 255 20.22 -5.87 -19.66
C THR A 255 18.76 -5.58 -20.00
N LEU A 256 18.45 -4.39 -20.54
CA LEU A 256 17.09 -4.07 -20.98
C LEU A 256 16.64 -4.96 -22.13
N CYS A 257 17.55 -5.33 -23.04
CA CYS A 257 17.25 -6.33 -24.06
C CYS A 257 16.80 -7.64 -23.40
N SER A 258 17.50 -8.14 -22.38
CA SER A 258 17.06 -9.37 -21.70
C SER A 258 15.66 -9.27 -21.08
N PHE A 259 15.22 -8.08 -20.67
CA PHE A 259 13.86 -7.88 -20.14
C PHE A 259 12.78 -7.93 -21.22
N ILE A 260 13.10 -7.55 -22.45
CA ILE A 260 12.18 -7.71 -23.58
C ILE A 260 11.88 -9.19 -23.82
N ASP A 261 12.87 -10.07 -23.58
CA ASP A 261 12.69 -11.53 -23.66
C ASP A 261 11.79 -12.07 -22.54
N LEU A 262 11.70 -11.37 -21.40
CA LEU A 262 10.77 -11.68 -20.30
C LEU A 262 9.34 -11.20 -20.54
N GLY A 263 9.10 -10.35 -21.54
CA GLY A 263 7.76 -9.80 -21.82
C GLY A 263 7.64 -8.28 -21.72
N VAL A 264 8.71 -7.56 -21.37
CA VAL A 264 8.70 -6.09 -21.35
C VAL A 264 8.45 -5.53 -22.75
N ARG A 265 7.65 -4.47 -22.84
CA ARG A 265 7.26 -3.81 -24.11
C ARG A 265 7.59 -2.33 -24.14
N ILE A 266 7.79 -1.71 -22.99
CA ILE A 266 8.11 -0.29 -22.89
C ILE A 266 9.42 -0.17 -22.12
N ILE A 267 10.38 0.54 -22.69
CA ILE A 267 11.74 0.65 -22.15
C ILE A 267 12.21 2.09 -22.23
N GLY A 268 13.06 2.52 -21.30
CA GLY A 268 13.67 3.85 -21.34
C GLY A 268 14.72 3.96 -20.25
N GLY A 269 15.03 5.19 -19.83
CA GLY A 269 15.99 5.43 -18.76
C GLY A 269 15.48 6.41 -17.71
N CYS A 270 15.97 6.28 -16.49
CA CYS A 270 15.78 7.25 -15.41
C CYS A 270 17.11 7.94 -15.08
N CYS A 271 17.44 8.13 -13.81
CA CYS A 271 18.59 8.94 -13.39
C CYS A 271 19.92 8.41 -13.95
N GLY A 272 20.72 9.31 -14.51
CA GLY A 272 22.03 9.01 -15.07
C GLY A 272 22.03 8.57 -16.54
N THR A 273 20.85 8.33 -17.14
CA THR A 273 20.75 7.95 -18.55
C THR A 273 20.74 9.19 -19.45
N SER A 274 21.64 9.21 -20.44
CA SER A 274 21.79 10.31 -21.42
C SER A 274 21.31 9.89 -22.82
N PRO A 275 21.27 10.80 -23.80
CA PRO A 275 20.89 10.45 -25.19
C PRO A 275 21.72 9.30 -25.78
N GLU A 276 22.98 9.13 -25.38
CA GLU A 276 23.81 8.01 -25.82
C GLU A 276 23.28 6.63 -25.37
N TYR A 277 22.65 6.54 -24.20
CA TYR A 277 22.05 5.31 -23.71
C TYR A 277 20.81 4.95 -24.54
N ILE A 278 19.97 5.94 -24.84
CA ILE A 278 18.77 5.75 -25.65
C ILE A 278 19.14 5.37 -27.09
N LYS A 279 20.20 5.97 -27.64
CA LYS A 279 20.72 5.63 -28.97
C LYS A 279 21.21 4.18 -29.05
N GLU A 280 21.97 3.74 -28.06
CA GLU A 280 22.44 2.35 -27.99
C GLU A 280 21.26 1.38 -27.84
N LEU A 281 20.29 1.72 -26.98
CA LEU A 281 19.09 0.92 -26.78
C LEU A 281 18.25 0.79 -28.06
N ALA A 282 18.01 1.91 -28.75
CA ALA A 282 17.25 1.93 -30.01
C ALA A 282 17.94 1.11 -31.11
N ALA A 283 19.28 1.15 -31.18
CA ALA A 283 20.05 0.36 -32.13
C ALA A 283 19.87 -1.16 -31.91
N ARG A 284 19.87 -1.62 -30.64
CA ARG A 284 19.74 -3.06 -30.31
C ARG A 284 18.34 -3.62 -30.47
N VAL A 285 17.34 -2.78 -30.27
CA VAL A 285 15.94 -3.21 -30.22
C VAL A 285 15.29 -3.33 -31.61
N LYS A 286 15.82 -2.61 -32.61
CA LYS A 286 15.24 -2.49 -33.96
C LYS A 286 14.88 -3.82 -34.63
N ASP A 287 15.70 -4.86 -34.44
CA ASP A 287 15.52 -6.17 -35.10
C ASP A 287 15.07 -7.27 -34.13
N LYS A 288 14.64 -6.89 -32.91
CA LYS A 288 14.30 -7.84 -31.86
C LYS A 288 12.90 -8.41 -32.07
N LYS A 289 12.80 -9.75 -32.05
CA LYS A 289 11.51 -10.44 -32.09
C LYS A 289 10.89 -10.45 -30.70
N LEU A 290 9.60 -10.12 -30.63
CA LEU A 290 8.85 -10.16 -29.39
C LEU A 290 8.52 -11.60 -29.00
N ALA A 291 8.90 -11.99 -27.78
CA ALA A 291 8.50 -13.26 -27.21
C ALA A 291 7.01 -13.24 -26.83
N PRO A 292 6.26 -14.34 -27.01
CA PRO A 292 4.91 -14.45 -26.48
C PRO A 292 4.92 -14.35 -24.95
N ILE A 293 3.90 -13.71 -24.38
CA ILE A 293 3.77 -13.52 -22.94
C ILE A 293 2.95 -14.68 -22.37
N GLU A 294 3.52 -15.46 -21.44
CA GLU A 294 2.80 -16.47 -20.67
C GLU A 294 2.51 -15.91 -19.27
N ASN A 295 1.23 -15.66 -18.97
CA ASN A 295 0.82 -15.06 -17.70
C ASN A 295 0.05 -16.04 -16.82
N LEU A 296 0.31 -15.96 -15.52
CA LEU A 296 -0.44 -16.68 -14.50
C LEU A 296 -1.82 -16.04 -14.31
N THR A 297 -2.88 -16.83 -14.49
CA THR A 297 -4.26 -16.43 -14.19
C THR A 297 -4.73 -17.11 -12.91
N TYR A 298 -5.15 -16.32 -11.92
CA TYR A 298 -5.60 -16.81 -10.61
C TYR A 298 -6.52 -15.79 -9.91
N SER A 299 -7.31 -16.28 -8.95
CA SER A 299 -8.14 -15.43 -8.09
C SER A 299 -7.34 -14.95 -6.88
N ALA A 300 -7.31 -13.64 -6.65
CA ALA A 300 -6.67 -13.05 -5.48
C ALA A 300 -7.27 -11.68 -5.13
N ILE A 301 -7.09 -11.33 -3.86
CA ILE A 301 -7.35 -10.01 -3.29
C ILE A 301 -6.15 -9.58 -2.47
N CYS A 302 -6.00 -8.28 -2.20
CA CYS A 302 -4.78 -7.81 -1.56
C CYS A 302 -4.96 -6.49 -0.82
N THR A 303 -4.12 -6.30 0.20
CA THR A 303 -3.62 -5.01 0.67
C THR A 303 -2.34 -4.67 -0.13
N PRO A 304 -1.65 -3.54 0.12
CA PRO A 304 -0.38 -3.27 -0.57
C PRO A 304 0.68 -4.32 -0.25
N SER A 305 0.79 -4.74 1.01
CA SER A 305 1.85 -5.63 1.49
C SER A 305 1.49 -7.11 1.49
N LYS A 306 0.21 -7.46 1.46
CA LYS A 306 -0.25 -8.85 1.53
C LYS A 306 -1.26 -9.20 0.45
N VAL A 307 -0.92 -10.23 -0.32
CA VAL A 307 -1.83 -10.83 -1.30
C VAL A 307 -2.37 -12.14 -0.75
N VAL A 308 -3.70 -12.30 -0.81
CA VAL A 308 -4.40 -13.53 -0.45
C VAL A 308 -4.85 -14.20 -1.75
N ARG A 309 -4.06 -15.17 -2.20
CA ARG A 309 -4.44 -16.06 -3.31
C ARG A 309 -5.51 -17.03 -2.84
N ILE A 310 -6.52 -17.23 -3.69
CA ILE A 310 -7.62 -18.18 -3.46
C ILE A 310 -7.25 -19.52 -4.12
N ASP A 311 -6.14 -20.09 -3.68
CA ASP A 311 -5.59 -21.39 -4.12
C ASP A 311 -5.94 -22.56 -3.18
N GLY A 312 -6.57 -22.24 -2.05
CA GLY A 312 -7.18 -23.15 -1.09
C GLY A 312 -8.29 -22.44 -0.31
N VAL A 313 -8.65 -22.98 0.86
CA VAL A 313 -9.71 -22.40 1.70
C VAL A 313 -9.20 -21.13 2.39
N ARG A 314 -9.91 -20.01 2.22
CA ARG A 314 -9.59 -18.73 2.89
C ARG A 314 -10.78 -18.25 3.71
N ILE A 315 -10.55 -18.05 5.01
CA ILE A 315 -11.59 -17.66 5.97
C ILE A 315 -11.93 -16.18 5.82
N ILE A 316 -13.21 -15.87 5.63
CA ILE A 316 -13.75 -14.52 5.74
C ILE A 316 -14.39 -14.36 7.13
N GLY A 317 -13.86 -13.45 7.94
CA GLY A 317 -14.38 -13.19 9.28
C GLY A 317 -15.64 -12.32 9.28
N GLU A 318 -16.74 -12.81 9.88
CA GLU A 318 -18.08 -12.20 9.84
C GLU A 318 -18.40 -11.19 10.99
N ARG A 319 -17.46 -10.94 11.92
CA ARG A 319 -17.81 -10.27 13.18
C ARG A 319 -18.01 -8.76 13.08
N ILE A 320 -17.44 -8.09 12.08
CA ILE A 320 -17.64 -6.65 11.82
C ILE A 320 -18.98 -6.47 11.10
N ASN A 321 -20.06 -6.69 11.83
CA ASN A 321 -21.42 -6.64 11.31
C ASN A 321 -22.42 -6.33 12.45
N PRO A 322 -23.24 -5.27 12.35
CA PRO A 322 -24.19 -4.85 13.39
C PRO A 322 -25.42 -5.77 13.52
N THR A 323 -25.67 -6.66 12.56
CA THR A 323 -26.89 -7.47 12.51
C THR A 323 -27.00 -8.37 13.75
N GLY A 324 -28.08 -8.21 14.52
CA GLY A 324 -28.33 -8.96 15.75
C GLY A 324 -27.40 -8.65 16.93
N LYS A 325 -26.45 -7.71 16.81
CA LYS A 325 -25.44 -7.41 17.85
C LYS A 325 -25.67 -6.05 18.50
N LYS A 326 -26.27 -6.03 19.69
CA LYS A 326 -26.58 -4.78 20.42
C LYS A 326 -25.35 -3.90 20.67
N LEU A 327 -24.27 -4.48 21.20
CA LEU A 327 -23.03 -3.74 21.50
C LEU A 327 -22.39 -3.13 20.24
N PHE A 328 -22.40 -3.87 19.13
CA PHE A 328 -21.84 -3.37 17.87
C PHE A 328 -22.66 -2.20 17.31
N LYS A 329 -24.00 -2.28 17.41
CA LYS A 329 -24.89 -1.16 17.05
C LYS A 329 -24.63 0.08 17.91
N GLU A 330 -24.41 -0.10 19.21
CA GLU A 330 -24.07 1.01 20.12
C GLU A 330 -22.69 1.61 19.77
N ALA A 331 -21.70 0.78 19.46
CA ALA A 331 -20.38 1.23 19.02
C ALA A 331 -20.45 2.08 17.74
N LEU A 332 -21.21 1.64 16.73
CA LEU A 332 -21.42 2.43 15.50
C LEU A 332 -22.09 3.79 15.78
N LYS A 333 -23.09 3.84 16.66
CA LYS A 333 -23.79 5.09 17.01
C LYS A 333 -22.91 6.07 17.77
N ASN A 334 -22.05 5.56 18.64
CA ASN A 334 -21.15 6.36 19.47
C ASN A 334 -19.81 6.66 18.78
N GLU A 335 -19.62 6.19 17.55
CA GLU A 335 -18.34 6.24 16.82
C GLU A 335 -17.17 5.61 17.61
N ASP A 336 -17.45 4.56 18.37
CA ASP A 336 -16.43 3.77 19.08
C ASP A 336 -15.70 2.85 18.08
N LEU A 337 -14.75 3.44 17.34
CA LEU A 337 -13.97 2.75 16.32
C LEU A 337 -13.05 1.70 16.94
N ASP A 338 -12.50 1.94 18.14
CA ASP A 338 -11.62 0.98 18.84
C ASP A 338 -12.30 -0.37 19.06
N TYR A 339 -13.59 -0.37 19.43
CA TYR A 339 -14.37 -1.61 19.52
C TYR A 339 -14.44 -2.37 18.19
N ILE A 340 -14.62 -1.66 17.07
CA ILE A 340 -14.70 -2.24 15.72
C ILE A 340 -13.33 -2.82 15.32
N LEU A 341 -12.26 -2.05 15.54
CA LEU A 341 -10.89 -2.46 15.27
C LEU A 341 -10.50 -3.71 16.06
N LYS A 342 -10.88 -3.80 17.33
CA LYS A 342 -10.73 -5.01 18.16
C LYS A 342 -11.42 -6.23 17.58
N GLN A 343 -12.63 -6.09 17.04
CA GLN A 343 -13.29 -7.20 16.36
C GLN A 343 -12.50 -7.63 15.12
N GLY A 344 -11.89 -6.71 14.39
CA GLY A 344 -10.98 -7.01 13.29
C GLY A 344 -9.76 -7.81 13.76
N ILE A 345 -8.98 -7.26 14.71
CA ILE A 345 -7.77 -7.88 15.24
C ILE A 345 -8.05 -9.27 15.81
N SER A 346 -9.10 -9.41 16.62
CA SER A 346 -9.46 -10.68 17.25
C SER A 346 -9.80 -11.78 16.23
N GLN A 347 -10.38 -11.40 15.09
CA GLN A 347 -10.66 -12.35 14.01
C GLN A 347 -9.40 -12.79 13.27
N ILE A 348 -8.48 -11.86 13.02
CA ILE A 348 -7.18 -12.16 12.39
C ILE A 348 -6.37 -13.11 13.26
N GLU A 349 -6.30 -12.84 14.58
CA GLU A 349 -5.62 -13.71 15.54
C GLU A 349 -6.27 -15.10 15.65
N ALA A 350 -7.56 -15.19 15.33
CA ALA A 350 -8.29 -16.45 15.25
C ALA A 350 -8.20 -17.15 13.87
N GLY A 351 -7.43 -16.62 12.92
CA GLY A 351 -7.18 -17.26 11.61
C GLY A 351 -8.01 -16.72 10.45
N ALA A 352 -8.68 -15.57 10.59
CA ALA A 352 -9.27 -14.89 9.43
C ALA A 352 -8.18 -14.53 8.41
N HIS A 353 -8.49 -14.75 7.13
CA HIS A 353 -7.65 -14.36 5.99
C HIS A 353 -8.16 -13.10 5.31
N ILE A 354 -9.43 -12.77 5.52
CA ILE A 354 -10.19 -11.66 4.95
C ILE A 354 -11.17 -11.21 6.03
N LEU A 355 -11.49 -9.92 6.11
CA LEU A 355 -12.51 -9.40 7.01
C LEU A 355 -13.73 -8.90 6.23
N ASP A 356 -14.91 -9.44 6.52
CA ASP A 356 -16.18 -8.86 6.07
C ASP A 356 -16.49 -7.62 6.90
N VAL A 357 -16.79 -6.50 6.24
CA VAL A 357 -17.01 -5.19 6.84
C VAL A 357 -18.38 -4.69 6.45
N ASN A 358 -19.33 -4.83 7.38
CA ASN A 358 -20.68 -4.31 7.27
C ASN A 358 -20.91 -3.27 8.38
N VAL A 359 -21.27 -2.05 7.97
CA VAL A 359 -21.60 -0.94 8.89
C VAL A 359 -23.05 -0.48 8.74
N GLY A 360 -23.88 -1.31 8.10
CA GLY A 360 -25.27 -1.03 7.77
C GLY A 360 -26.15 -0.86 9.02
N LEU A 361 -26.49 0.38 9.33
CA LEU A 361 -27.41 0.73 10.41
C LEU A 361 -28.28 1.91 9.96
N PRO A 362 -29.62 1.78 9.93
CA PRO A 362 -30.50 2.83 9.42
C PRO A 362 -30.41 4.20 10.13
N GLU A 363 -29.82 4.23 11.33
CA GLU A 363 -29.74 5.43 12.19
C GLU A 363 -28.46 6.26 11.95
N ILE A 364 -27.55 5.82 11.07
CA ILE A 364 -26.28 6.51 10.79
C ILE A 364 -26.12 6.78 9.30
N ASP A 365 -25.18 7.67 8.95
CA ASP A 365 -24.68 7.79 7.59
C ASP A 365 -23.72 6.64 7.29
N GLU A 366 -24.23 5.61 6.62
CA GLU A 366 -23.49 4.39 6.30
C GLU A 366 -22.25 4.68 5.44
N ALA A 367 -22.32 5.63 4.51
CA ALA A 367 -21.19 5.98 3.64
C ALA A 367 -20.08 6.68 4.45
N ALA A 368 -20.44 7.66 5.28
CA ALA A 368 -19.47 8.34 6.13
C ALA A 368 -18.82 7.37 7.14
N MET A 369 -19.60 6.46 7.72
CA MET A 369 -19.08 5.44 8.63
C MET A 369 -18.19 4.42 7.92
N MET A 370 -18.57 3.99 6.71
CA MET A 370 -17.77 3.08 5.89
C MET A 370 -16.39 3.67 5.59
N HIS A 371 -16.31 4.96 5.23
CA HIS A 371 -15.04 5.65 5.03
C HIS A 371 -14.16 5.61 6.28
N LYS A 372 -14.72 5.98 7.45
CA LYS A 372 -13.99 5.96 8.73
C LYS A 372 -13.47 4.55 9.06
N VAL A 373 -14.34 3.54 9.00
CA VAL A 373 -13.99 2.16 9.36
C VAL A 373 -12.95 1.57 8.41
N VAL A 374 -13.09 1.77 7.10
CA VAL A 374 -12.09 1.30 6.11
C VAL A 374 -10.74 1.98 6.35
N LYS A 375 -10.72 3.30 6.55
CA LYS A 375 -9.50 4.08 6.81
C LYS A 375 -8.77 3.60 8.07
N GLU A 376 -9.48 3.40 9.18
CA GLU A 376 -8.86 2.95 10.42
C GLU A 376 -8.40 1.49 10.34
N LEU A 377 -9.22 0.58 9.78
CA LEU A 377 -8.84 -0.83 9.62
C LEU A 377 -7.56 -0.98 8.79
N GLN A 378 -7.46 -0.34 7.63
CA GLN A 378 -6.25 -0.46 6.80
C GLN A 378 -5.01 0.18 7.45
N GLY A 379 -5.19 1.07 8.43
CA GLY A 379 -4.08 1.66 9.20
C GLY A 379 -3.50 0.71 10.26
N ILE A 380 -4.30 -0.24 10.76
CA ILE A 380 -3.90 -1.13 11.86
C ILE A 380 -3.71 -2.60 11.43
N VAL A 381 -4.38 -3.06 10.38
CA VAL A 381 -4.35 -4.46 9.95
C VAL A 381 -3.87 -4.58 8.51
N ASP A 382 -3.02 -5.58 8.27
CA ASP A 382 -2.56 -5.94 6.94
C ASP A 382 -3.33 -7.16 6.40
N ILE A 383 -4.65 -7.01 6.29
CA ILE A 383 -5.53 -8.06 5.79
C ILE A 383 -6.56 -7.51 4.80
N PRO A 384 -6.85 -8.25 3.70
CA PRO A 384 -7.85 -7.78 2.75
C PRO A 384 -9.26 -7.65 3.32
N LEU A 385 -10.02 -6.70 2.79
CA LEU A 385 -11.40 -6.43 3.22
C LEU A 385 -12.41 -6.90 2.16
N GLN A 386 -13.52 -7.43 2.66
CA GLN A 386 -14.76 -7.60 1.92
C GLN A 386 -15.72 -6.48 2.35
N ILE A 387 -16.03 -5.57 1.43
CA ILE A 387 -16.95 -4.46 1.65
C ILE A 387 -18.38 -5.00 1.51
N ASP A 388 -19.12 -5.04 2.61
CA ASP A 388 -20.50 -5.56 2.66
C ASP A 388 -21.50 -4.42 2.92
N SER A 389 -22.31 -4.12 1.90
CA SER A 389 -23.35 -3.10 1.98
C SER A 389 -24.41 -3.29 0.90
N SER A 390 -25.62 -2.78 1.18
CA SER A 390 -26.70 -2.64 0.20
C SER A 390 -26.89 -1.19 -0.28
N ASP A 391 -26.25 -0.22 0.38
CA ASP A 391 -26.31 1.18 0.01
C ASP A 391 -25.24 1.51 -1.04
N LEU A 392 -25.67 2.07 -2.17
CA LEU A 392 -24.79 2.33 -3.31
C LEU A 392 -23.67 3.32 -2.97
N LYS A 393 -23.95 4.32 -2.13
CA LYS A 393 -22.96 5.33 -1.75
C LYS A 393 -21.92 4.74 -0.81
N ALA A 394 -22.34 3.92 0.15
CA ALA A 394 -21.43 3.20 1.02
C ALA A 394 -20.54 2.22 0.24
N ILE A 395 -21.09 1.50 -0.74
CA ILE A 395 -20.31 0.65 -1.66
C ILE A 395 -19.25 1.47 -2.40
N GLU A 396 -19.65 2.53 -3.10
CA GLU A 396 -18.70 3.37 -3.85
C GLU A 396 -17.64 3.98 -2.94
N THR A 397 -18.02 4.38 -1.73
CA THR A 397 -17.12 4.95 -0.73
C THR A 397 -16.10 3.93 -0.25
N GLY A 398 -16.53 2.73 0.15
CA GLY A 398 -15.62 1.65 0.55
C GLY A 398 -14.64 1.28 -0.56
N LEU A 399 -15.12 1.16 -1.80
CA LEU A 399 -14.27 0.84 -2.95
C LEU A 399 -13.30 1.97 -3.32
N ARG A 400 -13.70 3.25 -3.19
CA ARG A 400 -12.87 4.41 -3.51
C ARG A 400 -11.68 4.52 -2.55
N TYR A 401 -11.93 4.45 -1.24
CA TYR A 401 -10.92 4.71 -0.21
C TYR A 401 -10.14 3.46 0.24
N TYR A 402 -10.53 2.26 -0.18
CA TYR A 402 -9.77 1.06 0.16
C TYR A 402 -8.40 1.01 -0.55
N ASN A 403 -7.31 0.85 0.19
CA ASN A 403 -5.97 0.69 -0.39
C ASN A 403 -5.66 -0.79 -0.72
N GLY A 404 -6.08 -1.24 -1.90
CA GLY A 404 -5.88 -2.62 -2.33
C GLY A 404 -6.96 -3.09 -3.31
N LYS A 405 -7.05 -4.41 -3.50
CA LYS A 405 -8.12 -5.07 -4.25
C LYS A 405 -9.11 -5.72 -3.27
N PRO A 406 -10.32 -5.17 -3.09
CA PRO A 406 -11.31 -5.71 -2.14
C PRO A 406 -12.22 -6.75 -2.80
N ILE A 407 -13.02 -7.43 -1.97
CA ILE A 407 -14.24 -8.11 -2.43
C ILE A 407 -15.44 -7.18 -2.19
N LEU A 408 -16.33 -7.02 -3.16
CA LEU A 408 -17.64 -6.42 -2.96
C LEU A 408 -18.68 -7.52 -2.66
N ASN A 409 -19.31 -7.44 -1.50
CA ASN A 409 -20.45 -8.25 -1.11
C ASN A 409 -21.71 -7.36 -1.09
N SER A 410 -22.62 -7.44 -2.07
CA SER A 410 -22.68 -8.38 -3.20
C SER A 410 -23.52 -7.82 -4.36
N VAL A 411 -23.62 -8.59 -5.45
CA VAL A 411 -24.65 -8.47 -6.50
C VAL A 411 -25.56 -9.69 -6.49
N ASN A 412 -26.71 -9.60 -7.15
CA ASN A 412 -27.61 -10.72 -7.36
C ASN A 412 -27.94 -10.88 -8.86
N GLY A 413 -28.81 -11.84 -9.20
CA GLY A 413 -29.19 -12.16 -10.57
C GLY A 413 -30.15 -11.17 -11.24
N GLU A 414 -30.60 -10.12 -10.54
CA GLU A 414 -31.50 -9.10 -11.11
C GLU A 414 -30.73 -8.17 -12.05
N ASP A 415 -31.27 -7.92 -13.25
CA ASP A 415 -30.56 -7.12 -14.26
C ASP A 415 -30.32 -5.68 -13.77
N ALA A 416 -31.29 -5.10 -13.06
CA ALA A 416 -31.18 -3.75 -12.50
C ALA A 416 -30.07 -3.62 -11.44
N VAL A 417 -29.81 -4.69 -10.67
CA VAL A 417 -28.74 -4.70 -9.65
C VAL A 417 -27.38 -4.88 -10.34
N LEU A 418 -27.29 -5.82 -11.29
CA LEU A 418 -26.07 -6.06 -12.06
C LEU A 418 -25.63 -4.80 -12.82
N ASP A 419 -26.54 -4.16 -13.54
CA ASP A 419 -26.25 -2.96 -14.34
C ASP A 419 -25.87 -1.74 -13.48
N ARG A 420 -26.24 -1.74 -12.19
CA ARG A 420 -25.89 -0.68 -11.23
C ARG A 420 -24.55 -0.93 -10.54
N ILE A 421 -24.25 -2.17 -10.19
CA ILE A 421 -23.08 -2.50 -9.34
C ILE A 421 -21.85 -2.93 -10.14
N LEU A 422 -22.00 -3.70 -11.22
CA LEU A 422 -20.86 -4.16 -12.02
C LEU A 422 -20.01 -3.02 -12.60
N PRO A 423 -20.58 -1.85 -12.99
CA PRO A 423 -19.77 -0.69 -13.36
C PRO A 423 -18.83 -0.21 -12.23
N LEU A 424 -19.28 -0.24 -10.97
CA LEU A 424 -18.45 0.14 -9.82
C LEU A 424 -17.34 -0.90 -9.58
N VAL A 425 -17.68 -2.19 -9.65
CA VAL A 425 -16.71 -3.29 -9.55
C VAL A 425 -15.61 -3.12 -10.60
N LYS A 426 -16.00 -2.85 -11.86
CA LYS A 426 -15.04 -2.60 -12.94
C LYS A 426 -14.22 -1.33 -12.76
N LYS A 427 -14.84 -0.24 -12.28
CA LYS A 427 -14.19 1.06 -12.07
C LYS A 427 -13.07 0.97 -11.01
N TYR A 428 -13.32 0.24 -9.93
CA TYR A 428 -12.40 0.15 -8.79
C TYR A 428 -11.56 -1.13 -8.76
N GLY A 429 -11.73 -2.02 -9.73
CA GLY A 429 -10.93 -3.25 -9.84
C GLY A 429 -11.20 -4.30 -8.76
N ALA A 430 -12.41 -4.31 -8.19
CA ALA A 430 -12.77 -5.21 -7.11
C ALA A 430 -13.15 -6.61 -7.62
N SER A 431 -13.00 -7.63 -6.77
CA SER A 431 -13.74 -8.89 -6.93
C SER A 431 -15.18 -8.70 -6.46
N VAL A 432 -16.11 -9.56 -6.88
CA VAL A 432 -17.53 -9.43 -6.53
C VAL A 432 -18.15 -10.77 -6.13
N VAL A 433 -18.97 -10.75 -5.09
CA VAL A 433 -19.82 -11.88 -4.70
C VAL A 433 -21.14 -11.82 -5.46
N GLY A 434 -21.45 -12.87 -6.21
CA GLY A 434 -22.72 -13.06 -6.91
C GLY A 434 -23.65 -14.00 -6.14
N LEU A 435 -24.72 -13.45 -5.56
CA LEU A 435 -25.77 -14.20 -4.89
C LEU A 435 -26.69 -14.87 -5.92
N THR A 436 -26.91 -16.17 -5.77
CA THR A 436 -27.78 -16.96 -6.68
C THR A 436 -29.28 -16.79 -6.39
N LEU A 437 -29.74 -15.55 -6.33
CA LEU A 437 -31.14 -15.15 -6.24
C LEU A 437 -31.48 -14.11 -7.31
N ASP A 438 -32.75 -14.01 -7.69
CA ASP A 438 -33.24 -13.01 -8.64
C ASP A 438 -34.58 -12.40 -8.16
N GLU A 439 -35.34 -11.74 -9.05
CA GLU A 439 -36.60 -11.07 -8.72
C GLU A 439 -37.66 -12.04 -8.14
N ARG A 440 -37.49 -13.35 -8.37
CA ARG A 440 -38.37 -14.42 -7.86
C ARG A 440 -37.92 -14.92 -6.48
N GLY A 441 -36.85 -14.36 -5.93
CA GLY A 441 -36.22 -14.77 -4.68
C GLY A 441 -35.19 -15.88 -4.86
N ILE A 442 -34.98 -16.66 -3.80
CA ILE A 442 -33.99 -17.74 -3.76
C ILE A 442 -34.59 -19.00 -4.39
N PRO A 443 -34.00 -19.56 -5.47
CA PRO A 443 -34.49 -20.80 -6.06
C PRO A 443 -34.34 -21.98 -5.10
N ASN A 444 -35.30 -22.92 -5.16
CA ASN A 444 -35.29 -24.11 -4.30
C ASN A 444 -34.37 -25.22 -4.81
N LYS A 445 -34.02 -25.21 -6.11
CA LYS A 445 -33.23 -26.27 -6.76
C LYS A 445 -31.82 -25.81 -7.13
N ALA A 446 -30.85 -26.72 -7.01
CA ALA A 446 -29.47 -26.45 -7.37
C ALA A 446 -29.28 -26.02 -8.82
N GLU A 447 -30.01 -26.62 -9.76
CA GLU A 447 -29.89 -26.31 -11.20
C GLU A 447 -30.35 -24.88 -11.53
N GLU A 448 -31.32 -24.35 -10.78
CA GLU A 448 -31.81 -22.99 -10.98
C GLU A 448 -30.82 -21.97 -10.42
N ARG A 449 -30.25 -22.24 -9.23
CA ARG A 449 -29.17 -21.42 -8.66
C ARG A 449 -27.94 -21.38 -9.57
N PHE A 450 -27.59 -22.53 -10.16
CA PHE A 450 -26.51 -22.64 -11.14
C PHE A 450 -26.72 -21.75 -12.38
N LYS A 451 -27.95 -21.70 -12.91
CA LYS A 451 -28.27 -20.82 -14.06
C LYS A 451 -28.12 -19.34 -13.71
N ILE A 452 -28.49 -18.95 -12.48
CA ILE A 452 -28.27 -17.57 -12.01
C ILE A 452 -26.77 -17.29 -11.89
N ALA A 453 -25.97 -18.23 -11.36
CA ALA A 453 -24.51 -18.07 -11.31
C ALA A 453 -23.89 -17.87 -12.71
N GLU A 454 -24.31 -18.68 -13.69
CA GLU A 454 -23.89 -18.54 -15.10
C GLU A 454 -24.28 -17.16 -15.67
N LYS A 455 -25.51 -16.70 -15.40
CA LYS A 455 -25.97 -15.36 -15.78
C LYS A 455 -25.07 -14.27 -15.21
N ILE A 456 -24.77 -14.32 -13.92
CA ILE A 456 -23.95 -13.31 -13.24
C ILE A 456 -22.53 -13.26 -13.84
N ILE A 457 -21.90 -14.42 -14.05
CA ILE A 457 -20.55 -14.50 -14.65
C ILE A 457 -20.55 -13.94 -16.07
N ASN A 458 -21.52 -14.31 -16.89
CA ASN A 458 -21.63 -13.82 -18.27
C ASN A 458 -21.85 -12.30 -18.29
N LYS A 459 -22.72 -11.79 -17.41
CA LYS A 459 -22.95 -10.35 -17.30
C LYS A 459 -21.72 -9.59 -16.82
N ALA A 460 -20.99 -10.12 -15.84
CA ALA A 460 -19.72 -9.57 -15.39
C ALA A 460 -18.68 -9.50 -16.54
N ALA A 461 -18.62 -10.53 -17.39
CA ALA A 461 -17.75 -10.55 -18.55
C ALA A 461 -18.10 -9.46 -19.59
N GLU A 462 -19.40 -9.13 -19.78
CA GLU A 462 -19.83 -8.01 -20.64
C GLU A 462 -19.26 -6.66 -20.17
N TYR A 463 -19.09 -6.47 -18.86
CA TYR A 463 -18.45 -5.29 -18.27
C TYR A 463 -16.91 -5.38 -18.22
N GLY A 464 -16.32 -6.46 -18.73
CA GLY A 464 -14.89 -6.70 -18.72
C GLY A 464 -14.33 -7.05 -17.34
N ILE A 465 -15.17 -7.62 -16.46
CA ILE A 465 -14.74 -8.23 -15.19
C ILE A 465 -14.36 -9.68 -15.50
N LYS A 466 -13.14 -10.06 -15.10
CA LYS A 466 -12.62 -11.40 -15.37
C LYS A 466 -13.35 -12.42 -14.48
N LYS A 467 -13.49 -13.65 -14.94
CA LYS A 467 -14.18 -14.72 -14.20
C LYS A 467 -13.50 -15.01 -12.85
N GLU A 468 -12.19 -14.86 -12.79
CA GLU A 468 -11.39 -15.05 -11.58
C GLU A 468 -11.75 -14.05 -10.47
N ASP A 469 -12.46 -12.97 -10.82
CA ASP A 469 -12.93 -11.92 -9.91
C ASP A 469 -14.40 -12.06 -9.53
N VAL A 470 -15.08 -13.13 -9.96
CA VAL A 470 -16.49 -13.41 -9.63
C VAL A 470 -16.57 -14.63 -8.72
N PHE A 471 -17.02 -14.42 -7.49
CA PHE A 471 -17.20 -15.46 -6.48
C PHE A 471 -18.69 -15.73 -6.29
N ILE A 472 -19.11 -16.99 -6.32
CA ILE A 472 -20.54 -17.33 -6.32
C ILE A 472 -21.01 -17.80 -4.94
N ASP A 473 -22.05 -17.14 -4.43
CA ASP A 473 -22.78 -17.57 -3.24
C ASP A 473 -24.04 -18.36 -3.63
N CYS A 474 -24.02 -19.66 -3.34
CA CYS A 474 -25.13 -20.58 -3.60
C CYS A 474 -26.27 -20.50 -2.57
N LEU A 475 -26.16 -19.55 -1.63
CA LEU A 475 -27.08 -19.21 -0.56
C LEU A 475 -27.33 -20.35 0.43
N VAL A 476 -26.96 -20.11 1.68
CA VAL A 476 -27.26 -21.01 2.80
C VAL A 476 -28.63 -20.66 3.36
N LEU A 477 -29.53 -21.64 3.34
CA LEU A 477 -30.86 -21.52 3.96
C LEU A 477 -30.86 -22.13 5.36
N THR A 478 -31.70 -21.61 6.23
CA THR A 478 -31.78 -22.07 7.62
C THR A 478 -32.45 -23.44 7.72
N VAL A 479 -31.75 -24.42 8.29
CA VAL A 479 -32.20 -25.82 8.35
C VAL A 479 -33.48 -26.01 9.16
N SER A 480 -33.74 -25.15 10.16
CA SER A 480 -34.93 -25.22 11.01
C SER A 480 -36.23 -24.92 10.25
N ALA A 481 -36.15 -24.20 9.12
CA ALA A 481 -37.30 -23.83 8.30
C ALA A 481 -37.29 -24.53 6.92
N GLN A 482 -36.11 -24.71 6.32
CA GLN A 482 -35.93 -25.12 4.93
C GLN A 482 -34.93 -26.28 4.82
N GLN A 483 -35.21 -27.37 5.54
CA GLN A 483 -34.29 -28.50 5.69
C GLN A 483 -33.98 -29.21 4.37
N LYS A 484 -34.95 -29.30 3.44
CA LYS A 484 -34.78 -30.03 2.17
C LYS A 484 -33.80 -29.31 1.25
N GLU A 485 -33.78 -27.99 1.32
CA GLU A 485 -33.03 -27.10 0.45
C GLU A 485 -31.55 -27.01 0.84
N VAL A 486 -31.16 -27.47 2.04
CA VAL A 486 -29.75 -27.50 2.49
C VAL A 486 -28.89 -28.37 1.57
N GLN A 487 -29.40 -29.53 1.15
CA GLN A 487 -28.71 -30.39 0.20
C GLN A 487 -28.61 -29.75 -1.19
N GLU A 488 -29.58 -28.92 -1.57
CA GLU A 488 -29.57 -28.20 -2.84
C GLU A 488 -28.48 -27.11 -2.85
N THR A 489 -28.21 -26.45 -1.71
CA THR A 489 -27.05 -25.55 -1.58
C THR A 489 -25.73 -26.30 -1.85
N LEU A 490 -25.51 -27.46 -1.22
CA LEU A 490 -24.28 -28.24 -1.41
C LEU A 490 -24.11 -28.73 -2.85
N LYS A 491 -25.19 -29.20 -3.47
CA LYS A 491 -25.20 -29.59 -4.89
C LYS A 491 -24.86 -28.40 -5.80
N ALA A 492 -25.43 -27.22 -5.54
CA ALA A 492 -25.17 -26.02 -6.31
C ALA A 492 -23.70 -25.60 -6.23
N VAL A 493 -23.11 -25.62 -5.03
CA VAL A 493 -21.66 -25.34 -4.82
C VAL A 493 -20.81 -26.28 -5.69
N ARG A 494 -21.07 -27.59 -5.63
CA ARG A 494 -20.36 -28.58 -6.46
C ARG A 494 -20.53 -28.29 -7.95
N MET A 495 -21.75 -28.02 -8.40
CA MET A 495 -22.02 -27.71 -9.80
C MET A 495 -21.26 -26.46 -10.28
N VAL A 496 -21.27 -25.38 -9.50
CA VAL A 496 -20.54 -24.15 -9.83
C VAL A 496 -19.04 -24.42 -9.89
N LYS A 497 -18.50 -25.16 -8.91
CA LYS A 497 -17.08 -25.51 -8.86
C LYS A 497 -16.64 -26.35 -10.05
N GLU A 498 -17.36 -27.42 -10.36
CA GLU A 498 -16.99 -28.40 -11.39
C GLU A 498 -17.28 -27.92 -12.82
N LYS A 499 -18.43 -27.26 -13.03
CA LYS A 499 -18.90 -26.92 -14.38
C LYS A 499 -18.56 -25.50 -14.79
N LEU A 500 -18.68 -24.54 -13.87
CA LEU A 500 -18.29 -23.16 -14.16
C LEU A 500 -16.83 -22.93 -13.83
N GLY A 501 -16.19 -23.69 -12.93
CA GLY A 501 -14.80 -23.44 -12.52
C GLY A 501 -14.63 -22.10 -11.80
N ALA A 502 -15.71 -21.55 -11.25
CA ALA A 502 -15.68 -20.32 -10.45
C ALA A 502 -15.35 -20.65 -8.99
N LYS A 503 -14.84 -19.66 -8.25
CA LYS A 503 -14.68 -19.78 -6.80
C LYS A 503 -16.03 -19.64 -6.13
N THR A 504 -16.21 -20.35 -5.02
CA THR A 504 -17.47 -20.33 -4.26
C THR A 504 -17.28 -19.74 -2.86
N VAL A 505 -18.28 -19.00 -2.42
CA VAL A 505 -18.35 -18.32 -1.12
C VAL A 505 -19.67 -18.68 -0.45
N LEU A 506 -19.71 -18.80 0.88
CA LEU A 506 -20.96 -19.06 1.60
C LEU A 506 -20.96 -18.40 2.98
N GLY A 507 -22.08 -17.75 3.31
CA GLY A 507 -22.48 -17.41 4.69
C GLY A 507 -22.84 -18.65 5.51
N VAL A 508 -21.84 -19.38 6.01
CA VAL A 508 -22.03 -20.68 6.66
C VAL A 508 -22.88 -20.58 7.93
N SER A 509 -22.71 -19.50 8.71
CA SER A 509 -23.40 -19.30 9.99
C SER A 509 -24.93 -19.20 9.88
N ASN A 510 -25.48 -19.00 8.67
CA ASN A 510 -26.91 -18.89 8.40
C ASN A 510 -27.65 -20.23 8.54
N ILE A 511 -26.94 -21.36 8.44
CA ILE A 511 -27.54 -22.70 8.46
C ILE A 511 -28.29 -23.01 9.76
N SER A 512 -27.79 -22.52 10.89
CA SER A 512 -28.19 -22.95 12.23
C SER A 512 -29.17 -22.03 12.95
N PHE A 513 -29.67 -20.97 12.30
CA PHE A 513 -30.62 -20.06 12.95
C PHE A 513 -31.85 -20.81 13.49
N GLY A 514 -32.24 -20.48 14.73
CA GLY A 514 -33.39 -21.10 15.40
C GLY A 514 -33.14 -22.50 15.99
N LEU A 515 -31.92 -23.03 15.94
CA LEU A 515 -31.58 -24.33 16.55
C LEU A 515 -30.73 -24.21 17.84
N PRO A 516 -30.85 -25.18 18.78
CA PRO A 516 -29.91 -25.33 19.87
C PRO A 516 -28.56 -25.86 19.37
N ASN A 517 -27.49 -25.60 20.13
CA ASN A 517 -26.12 -26.05 19.81
C ASN A 517 -25.70 -25.78 18.35
N ARG A 518 -25.84 -24.51 17.95
CA ARG A 518 -25.59 -24.04 16.58
C ARG A 518 -24.21 -24.40 16.05
N GLU A 519 -23.21 -24.42 16.93
CA GLU A 519 -21.81 -24.70 16.59
C GLU A 519 -21.67 -26.08 15.92
N LEU A 520 -22.26 -27.13 16.51
CA LEU A 520 -22.22 -28.48 15.93
C LEU A 520 -22.80 -28.56 14.51
N VAL A 521 -23.92 -27.86 14.27
CA VAL A 521 -24.56 -27.81 12.95
C VAL A 521 -23.69 -27.02 11.96
N ASN A 522 -23.14 -25.89 12.38
CA ASN A 522 -22.25 -25.07 11.56
C ASN A 522 -20.99 -25.83 11.16
N GLU A 523 -20.33 -26.51 12.11
CA GLU A 523 -19.12 -27.30 11.88
C GLU A 523 -19.36 -28.46 10.91
N THR A 524 -20.45 -29.20 11.13
CA THR A 524 -20.83 -30.32 10.26
C THR A 524 -21.16 -29.83 8.85
N PHE A 525 -21.94 -28.76 8.73
CA PHE A 525 -22.28 -28.18 7.43
C PHE A 525 -21.06 -27.60 6.71
N LEU A 526 -20.14 -26.97 7.44
CA LEU A 526 -18.88 -26.47 6.90
C LEU A 526 -18.06 -27.61 6.27
N ALA A 527 -17.86 -28.71 6.99
CA ALA A 527 -17.13 -29.87 6.48
C ALA A 527 -17.77 -30.41 5.17
N LEU A 528 -19.10 -30.48 5.12
CA LEU A 528 -19.82 -30.89 3.92
C LEU A 528 -19.67 -29.87 2.78
N ALA A 529 -19.73 -28.58 3.06
CA ALA A 529 -19.59 -27.53 2.05
C ALA A 529 -18.17 -27.51 1.46
N LEU A 530 -17.14 -27.65 2.30
CA LEU A 530 -15.74 -27.76 1.87
C LEU A 530 -15.56 -28.96 0.93
N ALA A 531 -16.07 -30.14 1.30
CA ALA A 531 -16.03 -31.34 0.46
C ALA A 531 -16.83 -31.23 -0.86
N ASN A 532 -17.70 -30.22 -0.99
CA ASN A 532 -18.40 -29.90 -2.23
C ASN A 532 -17.76 -28.76 -3.02
N GLY A 533 -16.65 -28.18 -2.55
CA GLY A 533 -15.86 -27.19 -3.29
C GLY A 533 -15.96 -25.75 -2.78
N LEU A 534 -16.40 -25.54 -1.53
CA LEU A 534 -16.37 -24.22 -0.87
C LEU A 534 -14.94 -23.68 -0.74
N ASP A 535 -14.67 -22.51 -1.30
CA ASP A 535 -13.35 -21.84 -1.21
C ASP A 535 -13.31 -20.78 -0.11
N LEU A 536 -14.40 -20.02 0.05
CA LEU A 536 -14.47 -18.82 0.89
C LEU A 536 -15.60 -18.92 1.92
N PRO A 537 -15.41 -19.62 3.05
CA PRO A 537 -16.38 -19.62 4.13
C PRO A 537 -16.41 -18.26 4.85
N ILE A 538 -17.58 -17.61 4.89
CA ILE A 538 -17.88 -16.49 5.78
C ILE A 538 -18.35 -17.08 7.11
N ILE A 539 -17.51 -16.97 8.14
CA ILE A 539 -17.68 -17.61 9.45
C ILE A 539 -17.19 -16.72 10.59
N ASN A 540 -17.54 -17.07 11.82
CA ASN A 540 -16.89 -16.54 13.02
C ASN A 540 -15.60 -17.35 13.31
N PRO A 541 -14.39 -16.81 13.04
CA PRO A 541 -13.14 -17.54 13.27
C PRO A 541 -12.87 -17.77 14.76
N ASN A 542 -13.44 -16.96 15.66
CA ASN A 542 -13.27 -17.16 17.10
C ASN A 542 -14.01 -18.41 17.62
N ALA A 543 -14.91 -19.01 16.82
CA ALA A 543 -15.48 -20.32 17.12
C ALA A 543 -14.47 -21.41 16.74
N LYS A 544 -13.63 -21.83 17.70
CA LYS A 544 -12.51 -22.77 17.48
C LYS A 544 -12.89 -24.06 16.77
N GLY A 545 -14.12 -24.55 16.91
CA GLY A 545 -14.59 -25.73 16.18
C GLY A 545 -14.61 -25.51 14.66
N MET A 546 -14.99 -24.32 14.20
CA MET A 546 -15.00 -23.96 12.77
C MET A 546 -13.59 -23.95 12.19
N THR A 547 -12.62 -23.36 12.89
CA THR A 547 -11.23 -23.29 12.43
C THR A 547 -10.58 -24.68 12.45
N ARG A 548 -10.87 -25.51 13.47
CA ARG A 548 -10.46 -26.93 13.50
C ARG A 548 -10.94 -27.71 12.29
N VAL A 549 -12.20 -27.55 11.89
CA VAL A 549 -12.74 -28.20 10.70
C VAL A 549 -11.97 -27.81 9.44
N ILE A 550 -11.61 -26.53 9.30
CA ILE A 550 -10.83 -26.03 8.15
C ILE A 550 -9.40 -26.57 8.18
N ASP A 551 -8.72 -26.54 9.33
CA ASP A 551 -7.36 -27.05 9.46
C ASP A 551 -7.30 -28.57 9.17
N SER A 552 -8.24 -29.34 9.72
CA SER A 552 -8.38 -30.77 9.40
C SER A 552 -8.65 -30.99 7.91
N TYR A 553 -9.53 -30.20 7.31
CA TYR A 553 -9.80 -30.27 5.86
C TYR A 553 -8.54 -29.99 5.05
N ASN A 554 -7.75 -28.98 5.42
CA ASN A 554 -6.51 -28.62 4.73
C ASN A 554 -5.48 -29.75 4.76
N VAL A 555 -5.36 -30.49 5.87
CA VAL A 555 -4.53 -31.71 5.93
C VAL A 555 -5.09 -32.78 4.99
N LEU A 556 -6.38 -33.09 5.08
CA LEU A 556 -7.02 -34.16 4.30
C LEU A 556 -6.99 -33.93 2.78
N TYR A 557 -7.09 -32.67 2.36
CA TYR A 557 -7.05 -32.26 0.95
C TYR A 557 -5.65 -31.85 0.48
N ASN A 558 -4.61 -32.07 1.30
CA ASN A 558 -3.21 -31.80 0.97
C ASN A 558 -2.92 -30.32 0.63
N TYR A 559 -3.68 -29.40 1.25
CA TYR A 559 -3.36 -27.97 1.29
C TYR A 559 -2.29 -27.67 2.36
N ASP A 560 -2.36 -28.35 3.51
CA ASP A 560 -1.33 -28.31 4.56
C ASP A 560 -0.33 -29.47 4.37
N LYS A 561 0.65 -29.24 3.49
CA LYS A 561 1.65 -30.26 3.14
C LYS A 561 2.51 -30.58 4.36
N GLY A 562 2.59 -31.86 4.71
CA GLY A 562 3.31 -32.29 5.91
C GLY A 562 2.56 -32.03 7.23
N ALA A 563 1.33 -31.50 7.16
CA ALA A 563 0.52 -31.13 8.31
C ALA A 563 1.22 -30.11 9.25
N GLU A 564 2.06 -29.23 8.71
CA GLU A 564 2.88 -28.32 9.52
C GLU A 564 2.03 -27.34 10.33
N VAL A 565 1.03 -26.72 9.68
CA VAL A 565 0.12 -25.77 10.36
C VAL A 565 -0.70 -26.51 11.40
N TYR A 566 -1.22 -27.68 11.05
CA TYR A 566 -2.01 -28.51 11.96
C TYR A 566 -1.20 -28.95 13.19
N ILE A 567 0.04 -29.44 13.01
CA ILE A 567 0.91 -29.84 14.13
C ILE A 567 1.21 -28.64 15.01
N ASN A 568 1.57 -27.49 14.44
CA ASN A 568 1.85 -26.26 15.20
C ASN A 568 0.64 -25.81 16.04
N ASN A 569 -0.58 -25.93 15.50
CA ASN A 569 -1.80 -25.50 16.18
C ASN A 569 -2.28 -26.48 17.24
N TYR A 570 -2.04 -27.79 17.06
CA TYR A 570 -2.73 -28.84 17.84
C TYR A 570 -1.82 -29.81 18.61
N ALA A 571 -0.49 -29.79 18.46
CA ALA A 571 0.41 -30.73 19.12
C ALA A 571 0.26 -30.79 20.66
N ASN A 572 -0.17 -29.69 21.29
CA ASN A 572 -0.35 -29.57 22.75
C ASN A 572 -1.81 -29.36 23.17
N VAL A 573 -2.78 -29.61 22.28
CA VAL A 573 -4.20 -29.40 22.57
C VAL A 573 -4.83 -30.73 22.98
N GLU A 574 -5.21 -30.87 24.25
CA GLU A 574 -6.07 -31.97 24.68
C GLU A 574 -7.48 -31.78 24.12
N VAL A 575 -7.90 -32.64 23.19
CA VAL A 575 -9.28 -32.68 22.71
C VAL A 575 -10.08 -33.59 23.65
N SER A 576 -10.79 -33.01 24.60
CA SER A 576 -11.71 -33.77 25.44
C SER A 576 -12.89 -34.29 24.60
N THR A 577 -13.08 -35.61 24.58
CA THR A 577 -14.13 -36.32 23.82
C THR A 577 -15.33 -36.72 24.69
N GLU A 578 -15.43 -36.18 25.91
CA GLU A 578 -16.51 -36.56 26.83
C GLU A 578 -17.85 -35.90 26.47
N ILE A 579 -18.72 -36.69 25.83
CA ILE A 579 -20.15 -36.40 25.70
C ILE A 579 -20.79 -36.64 27.08
N THR A 580 -20.89 -35.61 27.91
CA THR A 580 -21.75 -35.68 29.09
C THR A 580 -23.21 -35.46 28.67
N ALA A 581 -23.98 -36.55 28.65
CA ALA A 581 -25.43 -36.51 28.59
C ALA A 581 -25.97 -35.68 29.77
N LYS A 582 -26.56 -34.51 29.50
CA LYS A 582 -27.24 -33.70 30.52
C LYS A 582 -28.64 -34.28 30.77
N ASP A 583 -28.74 -35.20 31.72
CA ASP A 583 -29.92 -35.25 32.59
C ASP A 583 -29.82 -34.12 33.63
N GLY A 584 -30.97 -33.49 33.90
CA GLY A 584 -31.07 -32.21 34.57
C GLY A 584 -30.33 -32.09 35.91
N ALA A 585 -29.39 -31.15 35.96
CA ALA A 585 -28.98 -30.47 37.19
C ALA A 585 -28.33 -29.13 36.83
N THR A 586 -28.73 -28.10 37.57
CA THR A 586 -28.12 -26.76 37.71
C THR A 586 -26.80 -26.53 36.97
N VAL A 587 -26.86 -25.66 35.96
CA VAL A 587 -25.70 -25.13 35.23
C VAL A 587 -24.91 -24.23 36.19
N ASN A 588 -23.95 -24.82 36.91
CA ASN A 588 -22.77 -24.08 37.35
C ASN A 588 -21.88 -23.89 36.13
N ASN A 589 -22.03 -22.75 35.46
CA ASN A 589 -21.07 -22.23 34.49
C ASN A 589 -19.77 -21.88 35.21
N ASN A 590 -18.95 -22.88 35.53
CA ASN A 590 -17.52 -22.70 35.78
C ASN A 590 -16.75 -23.10 34.51
N LEU A 591 -17.06 -22.43 33.41
CA LEU A 591 -16.07 -22.11 32.40
C LEU A 591 -15.64 -20.68 32.74
N SER A 592 -14.65 -20.57 33.62
CA SER A 592 -13.87 -19.35 33.76
C SER A 592 -13.12 -19.14 32.45
N VAL A 593 -13.82 -18.60 31.45
CA VAL A 593 -13.18 -17.72 30.51
C VAL A 593 -12.69 -16.57 31.37
N SER A 594 -11.38 -16.43 31.51
CA SER A 594 -10.74 -15.23 32.05
C SER A 594 -10.99 -14.06 31.08
N ASN A 595 -12.25 -13.69 30.89
CA ASN A 595 -12.67 -12.46 30.24
C ASN A 595 -12.51 -11.34 31.27
N ASN A 596 -11.27 -10.86 31.39
CA ASN A 596 -10.85 -9.51 31.80
C ASN A 596 -9.37 -9.49 32.17
N GLU A 597 -8.49 -10.20 31.45
CA GLU A 597 -7.12 -9.70 31.36
C GLU A 597 -7.19 -8.42 30.52
N LYS A 598 -7.19 -7.27 31.20
CA LYS A 598 -7.01 -5.98 30.53
C LYS A 598 -5.78 -6.12 29.63
N ALA A 599 -5.95 -5.80 28.35
CA ALA A 599 -4.85 -5.86 27.40
C ALA A 599 -3.67 -5.05 27.96
N ASP A 600 -2.51 -5.70 28.08
CA ASP A 600 -1.27 -5.05 28.52
C ASP A 600 -1.00 -3.82 27.64
N LEU A 601 -0.56 -2.70 28.23
CA LEU A 601 -0.21 -1.48 27.48
C LEU A 601 0.78 -1.79 26.36
N LYS A 602 1.68 -2.76 26.57
CA LYS A 602 2.60 -3.25 25.54
C LYS A 602 1.86 -3.82 24.33
N TYR A 603 0.82 -4.63 24.54
CA TYR A 603 -0.01 -5.19 23.48
C TYR A 603 -0.80 -4.09 22.75
N ILE A 604 -1.42 -3.18 23.49
CA ILE A 604 -2.19 -2.04 22.94
C ILE A 604 -1.32 -1.20 22.00
N VAL A 605 -0.08 -0.91 22.40
CA VAL A 605 0.89 -0.19 21.57
C VAL A 605 1.27 -0.98 20.31
N ILE A 606 1.63 -2.26 20.46
CA ILE A 606 2.00 -3.13 19.32
C ILE A 606 0.86 -3.22 18.29
N LYS A 607 -0.39 -3.15 18.74
CA LYS A 607 -1.59 -3.22 17.88
C LYS A 607 -2.10 -1.87 17.39
N GLY A 608 -1.55 -0.76 17.87
CA GLY A 608 -1.90 0.58 17.40
C GLY A 608 -3.26 1.09 17.88
N LEU A 609 -3.72 0.68 19.07
CA LEU A 609 -5.03 1.04 19.64
C LEU A 609 -4.95 2.37 20.43
N LYS A 610 -5.33 3.47 19.77
CA LYS A 610 -5.05 4.86 20.17
C LYS A 610 -5.76 5.32 21.45
N GLU A 611 -7.06 5.10 21.61
CA GLU A 611 -7.79 5.61 22.78
C GLU A 611 -7.58 4.70 24.00
N GLU A 612 -7.46 3.40 23.77
CA GLU A 612 -7.12 2.45 24.84
C GLU A 612 -5.76 2.69 25.47
N ALA A 613 -4.76 3.13 24.70
CA ALA A 613 -3.46 3.49 25.24
C ALA A 613 -3.60 4.57 26.31
N LYS A 614 -4.44 5.60 26.09
CA LYS A 614 -4.70 6.64 27.09
C LYS A 614 -5.27 6.03 28.37
N GLN A 615 -6.30 5.20 28.25
CA GLN A 615 -6.97 4.62 29.41
C GLN A 615 -6.05 3.65 30.18
N ALA A 616 -5.31 2.79 29.48
CA ALA A 616 -4.35 1.87 30.08
C ALA A 616 -3.20 2.60 30.79
N THR A 617 -2.71 3.70 30.21
CA THR A 617 -1.70 4.56 30.86
C THR A 617 -2.23 5.22 32.14
N ILE A 618 -3.46 5.74 32.13
CA ILE A 618 -4.11 6.31 33.34
C ILE A 618 -4.21 5.26 34.45
N GLU A 619 -4.48 4.01 34.11
CA GLU A 619 -4.57 2.94 35.09
C GLU A 619 -3.20 2.54 35.65
N LEU A 620 -2.18 2.42 34.81
CA LEU A 620 -0.81 2.11 35.25
C LEU A 620 -0.21 3.22 36.12
N LEU A 621 -0.57 4.49 35.88
CA LEU A 621 -0.15 5.62 36.71
C LEU A 621 -0.64 5.54 38.17
N LYS A 622 -1.62 4.68 38.48
CA LYS A 622 -2.06 4.45 39.86
C LYS A 622 -1.06 3.62 40.66
N GLU A 623 -0.20 2.85 39.99
CA GLU A 623 0.68 1.86 40.61
C GLU A 623 2.16 2.07 40.29
N LYS A 624 2.49 2.72 39.16
CA LYS A 624 3.86 2.91 38.65
C LYS A 624 4.18 4.37 38.39
N LYS A 625 5.48 4.72 38.44
CA LYS A 625 5.96 6.05 38.08
C LYS A 625 6.02 6.24 36.57
N GLU A 626 6.02 7.50 36.12
CA GLU A 626 5.95 7.88 34.71
C GLU A 626 7.12 7.30 33.90
N LEU A 627 8.34 7.40 34.45
CA LEU A 627 9.54 6.84 33.81
C LEU A 627 9.55 5.29 33.78
N GLU A 628 8.92 4.63 34.74
CA GLU A 628 8.79 3.17 34.75
C GLU A 628 7.84 2.72 33.65
N ILE A 629 6.73 3.42 33.43
CA ILE A 629 5.79 3.14 32.35
C ILE A 629 6.48 3.27 30.97
N VAL A 630 7.29 4.32 30.79
CA VAL A 630 8.06 4.53 29.56
C VAL A 630 9.06 3.39 29.33
N ASN A 631 9.88 3.07 30.33
CA ASN A 631 11.00 2.13 30.19
C ASN A 631 10.56 0.65 30.17
N GLU A 632 9.50 0.28 30.89
CA GLU A 632 9.04 -1.11 31.00
C GLU A 632 7.97 -1.49 29.96
N TYR A 633 7.20 -0.52 29.45
CA TYR A 633 6.08 -0.80 28.54
C TYR A 633 6.24 -0.14 27.16
N LEU A 634 6.39 1.19 27.10
CA LEU A 634 6.34 1.91 25.82
C LEU A 634 7.57 1.63 24.95
N ILE A 635 8.79 1.77 25.50
CA ILE A 635 10.03 1.51 24.75
C ILE A 635 10.12 0.04 24.32
N PRO A 636 9.91 -0.95 25.21
CA PRO A 636 9.93 -2.36 24.80
C PRO A 636 8.85 -2.73 23.79
N ALA A 637 7.72 -2.01 23.74
CA ALA A 637 6.73 -2.18 22.68
C ALA A 637 7.25 -1.67 21.33
N LEU A 638 7.85 -0.48 21.31
CA LEU A 638 8.47 0.09 20.10
C LEU A 638 9.63 -0.75 19.59
N ASP A 639 10.46 -1.30 20.47
CA ASP A 639 11.55 -2.19 20.09
C ASP A 639 11.04 -3.46 19.39
N VAL A 640 9.94 -4.06 19.88
CA VAL A 640 9.29 -5.21 19.21
C VAL A 640 8.75 -4.81 17.83
N VAL A 641 8.11 -3.65 17.70
CA VAL A 641 7.61 -3.15 16.41
C VAL A 641 8.77 -2.88 15.44
N GLY A 642 9.86 -2.28 15.92
CA GLY A 642 11.06 -2.01 15.15
C GLY A 642 11.81 -3.27 14.70
N GLU A 643 11.88 -4.31 15.54
CA GLU A 643 12.40 -5.63 15.15
C GLU A 643 11.56 -6.30 14.07
N LYS A 644 10.23 -6.22 14.16
CA LYS A 644 9.34 -6.76 13.14
C LYS A 644 9.43 -6.01 11.82
N TYR A 645 9.64 -4.69 11.87
CA TYR A 645 9.89 -3.86 10.68
C TYR A 645 11.17 -4.29 9.96
N GLU A 646 12.27 -4.51 10.67
CA GLU A 646 13.53 -5.00 10.07
C GLU A 646 13.42 -6.38 9.44
N LYS A 647 12.59 -7.26 10.03
CA LYS A 647 12.32 -8.60 9.48
C LYS A 647 11.36 -8.57 8.28
N GLY A 648 10.79 -7.42 7.94
CA GLY A 648 9.75 -7.29 6.91
C GLY A 648 8.41 -7.91 7.31
N GLU A 649 8.18 -8.13 8.61
CA GLU A 649 6.90 -8.62 9.15
C GLU A 649 5.89 -7.48 9.36
N LEU A 650 6.38 -6.28 9.63
CA LEU A 650 5.61 -5.03 9.67
C LEU A 650 6.18 -4.04 8.67
N PHE A 651 5.36 -3.10 8.22
CA PHE A 651 5.77 -2.04 7.30
C PHE A 651 5.60 -0.67 7.97
N LEU A 652 6.01 0.38 7.26
CA LEU A 652 5.94 1.75 7.72
C LEU A 652 4.59 2.18 8.34
N PRO A 653 3.41 1.78 7.78
CA PRO A 653 2.13 2.18 8.34
C PRO A 653 1.96 1.74 9.80
N GLN A 654 2.27 0.47 10.09
CA GLN A 654 2.11 -0.10 11.42
C GLN A 654 3.13 0.48 12.41
N LEU A 655 4.34 0.80 11.92
CA LEU A 655 5.36 1.49 12.72
C LEU A 655 4.88 2.88 13.15
N ILE A 656 4.36 3.69 12.22
CA ILE A 656 3.83 5.04 12.51
C ILE A 656 2.62 4.95 13.45
N GLN A 657 1.70 4.02 13.22
CA GLN A 657 0.51 3.86 14.06
C GLN A 657 0.87 3.45 15.50
N ALA A 658 1.84 2.56 15.70
CA ALA A 658 2.36 2.22 17.04
C ALA A 658 3.00 3.44 17.71
N ALA A 659 3.77 4.22 16.94
CA ALA A 659 4.35 5.49 17.37
C ALA A 659 3.29 6.50 17.83
N GLU A 660 2.21 6.70 17.06
CA GLU A 660 1.11 7.58 17.44
C GLU A 660 0.37 7.09 18.69
N THR A 661 0.24 5.77 18.84
CA THR A 661 -0.34 5.15 20.04
C THR A 661 0.52 5.43 21.28
N VAL A 662 1.85 5.38 21.14
CA VAL A 662 2.80 5.79 22.19
C VAL A 662 2.70 7.29 22.48
N LYS A 663 2.55 8.14 21.46
CA LYS A 663 2.35 9.58 21.64
C LYS A 663 1.12 9.87 22.51
N ASN A 664 0.00 9.21 22.26
CA ASN A 664 -1.21 9.33 23.09
C ASN A 664 -0.97 8.95 24.56
N ALA A 665 -0.21 7.88 24.80
CA ALA A 665 0.21 7.51 26.15
C ALA A 665 1.13 8.59 26.78
N PHE A 666 2.09 9.12 26.01
CA PHE A 666 2.97 10.20 26.47
C PHE A 666 2.23 11.50 26.80
N GLU A 667 1.16 11.85 26.08
CA GLU A 667 0.35 13.02 26.40
C GLU A 667 -0.28 12.91 27.80
N VAL A 668 -0.75 11.71 28.17
CA VAL A 668 -1.24 11.43 29.53
C VAL A 668 -0.10 11.55 30.55
N LEU A 669 1.06 10.96 30.27
CA LEU A 669 2.22 11.03 31.17
C LEU A 669 2.70 12.48 31.38
N LYS A 670 2.77 13.28 30.31
CA LYS A 670 3.15 14.70 30.37
C LYS A 670 2.18 15.52 31.21
N ALA A 671 0.87 15.27 31.06
CA ALA A 671 -0.15 15.96 31.85
C ALA A 671 -0.02 15.66 33.35
N GLU A 672 0.35 14.42 33.71
CA GLU A 672 0.58 14.02 35.10
C GLU A 672 1.88 14.60 35.67
N ILE A 673 2.96 14.63 34.89
CA ILE A 673 4.24 15.27 35.27
C ILE A 673 4.07 16.77 35.51
N ALA A 674 3.29 17.44 34.65
CA ALA A 674 2.97 18.85 34.81
C ALA A 674 2.15 19.12 36.09
N ARG A 675 1.32 18.16 36.54
CA ARG A 675 0.66 18.22 37.86
C ARG A 675 1.64 17.99 39.01
N ASN A 676 2.60 17.09 38.83
CA ASN A 676 3.53 16.68 39.87
C ASN A 676 4.81 17.54 39.97
N ASN A 677 4.98 18.57 39.11
CA ASN A 677 6.15 19.45 39.05
C ASN A 677 7.50 18.69 38.95
N THR A 678 7.49 17.54 38.27
CA THR A 678 8.68 16.73 37.99
C THR A 678 9.41 17.22 36.72
N GLU A 679 10.73 17.01 36.64
CA GLU A 679 11.53 17.38 35.45
C GLU A 679 10.99 16.71 34.16
N ALA A 680 11.12 17.40 33.04
CA ALA A 680 10.68 16.91 31.74
C ALA A 680 11.42 15.61 31.37
N ILE A 681 10.67 14.59 30.90
CA ILE A 681 11.25 13.38 30.33
C ILE A 681 11.89 13.76 29.00
N SER A 682 13.22 13.95 28.97
CA SER A 682 13.99 14.09 27.74
C SER A 682 15.31 13.33 27.85
N ARG A 683 15.55 12.41 26.92
CA ARG A 683 16.81 11.63 26.83
C ARG A 683 17.94 12.38 26.12
N GLY A 684 17.67 13.56 25.56
CA GLY A 684 18.62 14.33 24.78
C GLY A 684 17.94 15.17 23.71
N LYS A 685 18.65 16.17 23.18
CA LYS A 685 18.17 17.04 22.10
C LYS A 685 18.84 16.67 20.79
N ILE A 686 18.05 16.53 19.72
CA ILE A 686 18.53 16.16 18.39
C ILE A 686 17.99 17.17 17.38
N VAL A 687 18.85 17.73 16.54
CA VAL A 687 18.44 18.54 15.39
C VAL A 687 18.29 17.65 14.16
N VAL A 688 17.21 17.82 13.39
CA VAL A 688 17.02 17.15 12.09
C VAL A 688 16.69 18.16 11.00
N ALA A 689 17.26 17.96 9.81
CA ALA A 689 17.07 18.85 8.66
C ALA A 689 17.15 18.10 7.33
N THR A 690 16.33 18.49 6.35
CA THR A 690 16.57 18.14 4.95
C THR A 690 17.47 19.21 4.36
N VAL A 691 18.59 18.79 3.76
CA VAL A 691 19.64 19.71 3.31
C VAL A 691 19.16 20.67 2.24
N LYS A 692 19.87 21.78 2.06
CA LYS A 692 19.57 22.80 1.05
C LYS A 692 19.42 22.18 -0.33
N GLY A 693 18.37 22.61 -1.02
CA GLY A 693 17.96 22.16 -2.34
C GLY A 693 17.20 20.85 -2.36
N ASP A 694 16.94 20.24 -1.20
CA ASP A 694 16.12 19.05 -1.09
C ASP A 694 14.83 19.33 -0.31
N ILE A 695 13.71 19.13 -1.00
CA ILE A 695 12.36 19.34 -0.46
C ILE A 695 11.69 18.03 -0.03
N HIS A 696 12.39 16.90 -0.12
CA HIS A 696 11.83 15.61 0.28
C HIS A 696 12.10 15.37 1.75
N ASP A 697 11.06 15.55 2.58
CA ASP A 697 11.18 15.52 4.03
C ASP A 697 10.48 14.35 4.70
N ILE A 698 9.88 13.44 3.93
CA ILE A 698 9.21 12.25 4.45
C ILE A 698 10.15 11.45 5.37
N GLY A 699 11.34 11.09 4.89
CA GLY A 699 12.32 10.33 5.69
C GLY A 699 12.73 11.03 6.98
N LYS A 700 13.00 12.34 6.92
CA LYS A 700 13.29 13.19 8.10
C LYS A 700 12.12 13.20 9.08
N ASN A 701 10.90 13.38 8.59
CA ASN A 701 9.70 13.42 9.42
C ASN A 701 9.46 12.09 10.12
N ILE A 702 9.73 10.97 9.45
CA ILE A 702 9.66 9.64 10.08
C ILE A 702 10.72 9.50 11.18
N VAL A 703 11.97 9.87 10.90
CA VAL A 703 13.06 9.86 11.91
C VAL A 703 12.70 10.73 13.11
N LYS A 704 12.16 11.92 12.87
CA LYS A 704 11.65 12.81 13.92
C LYS A 704 10.58 12.13 14.76
N VAL A 705 9.51 11.64 14.12
CA VAL A 705 8.39 11.00 14.83
C VAL A 705 8.89 9.81 15.64
N ILE A 706 9.74 8.96 15.07
CA ILE A 706 10.27 7.80 15.77
C ILE A 706 11.13 8.24 16.97
N LEU A 707 12.09 9.14 16.80
CA LEU A 707 12.94 9.61 17.90
C LEU A 707 12.14 10.34 19.00
N GLU A 708 11.12 11.13 18.65
CA GLU A 708 10.19 11.72 19.62
C GLU A 708 9.51 10.64 20.47
N ASN A 709 9.09 9.54 19.85
CA ASN A 709 8.44 8.42 20.54
C ASN A 709 9.40 7.58 21.40
N TYR A 710 10.70 7.65 21.13
CA TYR A 710 11.74 7.11 22.01
C TYR A 710 12.16 8.07 23.14
N GLY A 711 11.50 9.23 23.27
CA GLY A 711 11.69 10.19 24.37
C GLY A 711 12.80 11.21 24.13
N TYR A 712 13.21 11.43 22.88
CA TYR A 712 14.14 12.49 22.51
C TYR A 712 13.40 13.81 22.18
N GLU A 713 14.02 14.94 22.51
CA GLU A 713 13.52 16.26 22.10
C GLU A 713 14.04 16.59 20.70
N MET A 714 13.13 16.61 19.72
CA MET A 714 13.47 16.86 18.33
C MET A 714 13.33 18.34 17.96
N ILE A 715 14.38 18.92 17.39
CA ILE A 715 14.38 20.25 16.78
C ILE A 715 14.39 20.06 15.28
N ASP A 716 13.23 20.28 14.68
CA ASP A 716 13.02 20.09 13.25
C ASP A 716 13.19 21.42 12.51
N LEU A 717 14.26 21.51 11.70
CA LEU A 717 14.53 22.69 10.89
C LEU A 717 13.73 22.71 9.58
N GLY A 718 13.01 21.64 9.27
CA GLY A 718 12.23 21.50 8.06
C GLY A 718 13.08 21.05 6.87
N LYS A 719 12.75 21.58 5.70
CA LYS A 719 13.28 21.17 4.40
C LYS A 719 13.85 22.35 3.63
N ASP A 720 14.71 22.06 2.65
CA ASP A 720 15.49 23.07 1.95
C ASP A 720 16.23 24.01 2.92
N VAL A 721 16.87 23.42 3.94
CA VAL A 721 17.44 24.18 5.06
C VAL A 721 18.81 24.75 4.68
N PRO A 722 19.03 26.08 4.76
CA PRO A 722 20.34 26.67 4.54
C PRO A 722 21.41 26.13 5.49
N ILE A 723 22.65 26.05 5.01
CA ILE A 723 23.79 25.53 5.78
C ILE A 723 23.99 26.33 7.07
N GLU A 724 23.87 27.65 6.96
CA GLU A 724 24.06 28.60 8.06
C GLU A 724 23.04 28.35 9.17
N THR A 725 21.78 28.09 8.81
CA THR A 725 20.70 27.79 9.76
C THR A 725 20.98 26.53 10.57
N VAL A 726 21.49 25.47 9.93
CA VAL A 726 21.85 24.23 10.64
C VAL A 726 22.93 24.49 11.68
N VAL A 727 23.96 25.26 11.31
CA VAL A 727 25.09 25.61 12.19
C VAL A 727 24.62 26.49 13.36
N GLU A 728 23.83 27.52 13.09
CA GLU A 728 23.30 28.46 14.10
C GLU A 728 22.40 27.74 15.11
N GLU A 729 21.45 26.93 14.64
CA GLU A 729 20.51 26.23 15.52
C GLU A 729 21.21 25.12 16.33
N ALA A 730 22.21 24.43 15.76
CA ALA A 730 23.02 23.47 16.50
C ALA A 730 23.75 24.11 17.69
N LYS A 731 24.32 25.31 17.50
CA LYS A 731 24.96 26.10 18.56
C LYS A 731 23.98 26.61 19.61
N LYS A 732 22.88 27.22 19.15
CA LYS A 732 21.86 27.82 20.00
C LYS A 732 21.24 26.81 20.97
N HIS A 733 20.97 25.60 20.47
CA HIS A 733 20.34 24.55 21.26
C HIS A 733 21.32 23.58 21.94
N LYS A 734 22.63 23.74 21.71
CA LYS A 734 23.71 22.90 22.27
C LYS A 734 23.44 21.41 22.10
N VAL A 735 22.99 21.00 20.91
CA VAL A 735 22.63 19.61 20.63
C VAL A 735 23.86 18.73 20.46
N SER A 736 23.79 17.48 20.93
CA SER A 736 24.89 16.51 20.83
C SER A 736 24.82 15.65 19.57
N LEU A 737 23.68 15.68 18.86
CA LEU A 737 23.44 14.89 17.65
C LEU A 737 22.66 15.71 16.60
N ILE A 738 23.10 15.65 15.35
CA ILE A 738 22.43 16.24 14.18
C ILE A 738 22.17 15.13 13.15
N GLY A 739 20.95 15.08 12.62
CA GLY A 739 20.55 14.23 11.50
C GLY A 739 20.32 15.03 10.23
N LEU A 740 20.99 14.67 9.14
CA LEU A 740 20.79 15.30 7.82
C LEU A 740 20.18 14.30 6.84
N SER A 741 19.16 14.75 6.09
CA SER A 741 18.44 13.94 5.10
C SER A 741 18.65 14.48 3.68
N ALA A 742 18.84 13.59 2.70
CA ALA A 742 18.82 13.90 1.27
C ALA A 742 18.21 12.74 0.46
N LEU A 743 17.28 13.05 -0.46
CA LEU A 743 16.66 12.10 -1.38
C LEU A 743 17.20 12.25 -2.80
N MET A 744 17.57 13.46 -3.23
CA MET A 744 18.04 13.69 -4.60
C MET A 744 19.55 13.49 -4.71
N THR A 745 20.02 12.86 -5.77
CA THR A 745 21.47 12.76 -6.04
C THR A 745 22.10 14.15 -6.17
N THR A 746 21.29 15.11 -6.62
CA THR A 746 21.63 16.50 -6.81
C THR A 746 21.99 17.21 -5.50
N THR A 747 21.56 16.71 -4.34
CA THR A 747 21.67 17.39 -3.03
C THR A 747 22.76 16.82 -2.12
N LEU A 748 23.42 15.72 -2.53
CA LEU A 748 24.55 15.12 -1.80
C LEU A 748 25.69 16.11 -1.52
N LYS A 749 25.99 17.00 -2.48
CA LYS A 749 27.01 18.03 -2.31
C LYS A 749 26.65 19.02 -1.21
N SER A 750 25.38 19.45 -1.14
CA SER A 750 24.93 20.33 -0.06
C SER A 750 25.12 19.67 1.30
N MET A 751 24.86 18.37 1.42
CA MET A 751 25.06 17.65 2.67
C MET A 751 26.52 17.64 3.11
N GLN A 752 27.45 17.40 2.17
CA GLN A 752 28.89 17.47 2.44
C GLN A 752 29.31 18.88 2.89
N GLU A 753 28.80 19.93 2.23
CA GLU A 753 29.07 21.32 2.59
C GLU A 753 28.52 21.67 3.98
N THR A 754 27.33 21.18 4.36
CA THR A 754 26.78 21.33 5.72
C THR A 754 27.68 20.69 6.78
N ILE A 755 28.12 19.45 6.57
CA ILE A 755 28.99 18.75 7.53
C ILE A 755 30.33 19.47 7.68
N LYS A 756 30.88 19.97 6.57
CA LYS A 756 32.12 20.73 6.58
C LYS A 756 31.97 22.04 7.37
N ALA A 757 30.89 22.78 7.15
CA ALA A 757 30.60 24.02 7.87
C ALA A 757 30.45 23.79 9.38
N LEU A 758 29.74 22.73 9.80
CA LEU A 758 29.63 22.35 11.22
C LEU A 758 31.00 22.10 11.86
N LYS A 759 31.90 21.40 11.17
CA LYS A 759 33.26 21.11 11.66
C LYS A 759 34.13 22.37 11.74
N GLU A 760 34.09 23.21 10.71
CA GLU A 760 34.84 24.49 10.66
C GLU A 760 34.40 25.45 11.78
N ASP A 761 33.12 25.39 12.14
CA ASP A 761 32.51 26.20 13.19
C ASP A 761 32.73 25.66 14.62
N GLY A 762 33.41 24.50 14.74
CA GLY A 762 33.85 23.91 16.01
C GLY A 762 32.81 23.03 16.71
N TYR A 763 31.77 22.57 16.00
CA TYR A 763 30.76 21.66 16.55
C TYR A 763 31.39 20.37 17.09
N GLN A 764 31.15 20.06 18.37
CA GLN A 764 31.74 18.89 19.07
C GLN A 764 30.81 17.67 19.11
N GLY A 765 29.55 17.83 18.68
CA GLY A 765 28.59 16.73 18.64
C GLY A 765 28.82 15.80 17.44
N LYS A 766 27.88 14.89 17.23
CA LYS A 766 27.93 13.88 16.16
C LYS A 766 26.93 14.18 15.06
N VAL A 767 27.29 13.84 13.82
CA VAL A 767 26.40 13.98 12.66
C VAL A 767 26.11 12.62 12.07
N PHE A 768 24.83 12.27 11.96
CA PHE A 768 24.38 11.14 11.17
C PHE A 768 23.69 11.60 9.88
N VAL A 769 23.80 10.81 8.83
CA VAL A 769 23.19 11.09 7.53
C VAL A 769 22.32 9.92 7.07
N GLY A 770 21.25 10.21 6.33
CA GLY A 770 20.37 9.19 5.75
C GLY A 770 19.60 9.71 4.53
N GLY A 771 18.96 8.79 3.81
CA GLY A 771 18.16 9.06 2.62
C GLY A 771 18.50 8.18 1.42
N ALA A 772 17.60 8.12 0.44
CA ALA A 772 17.57 7.07 -0.61
C ALA A 772 18.83 7.01 -1.50
N VAL A 773 19.56 8.12 -1.61
CA VAL A 773 20.77 8.22 -2.44
C VAL A 773 22.06 8.01 -1.67
N LEU A 774 21.99 7.76 -0.36
CA LEU A 774 23.15 7.57 0.49
C LEU A 774 23.46 6.10 0.69
N THR A 775 24.75 5.79 0.61
CA THR A 775 25.34 4.53 1.04
C THR A 775 26.32 4.78 2.18
N LYS A 776 26.70 3.73 2.90
CA LYS A 776 27.73 3.82 3.95
C LYS A 776 29.02 4.46 3.43
N ASP A 777 29.49 4.04 2.26
CA ASP A 777 30.69 4.59 1.62
C ASP A 777 30.55 6.08 1.31
N THR A 778 29.36 6.50 0.84
CA THR A 778 29.09 7.91 0.55
C THR A 778 29.07 8.74 1.82
N ALA A 779 28.44 8.25 2.89
CA ALA A 779 28.39 8.88 4.20
C ALA A 779 29.80 9.10 4.80
N GLU A 780 30.68 8.10 4.68
CA GLU A 780 32.08 8.21 5.12
C GLU A 780 32.86 9.26 4.29
N ARG A 781 32.67 9.28 2.97
CA ARG A 781 33.33 10.26 2.08
C ARG A 781 32.92 11.71 2.34
N ILE A 782 31.64 11.95 2.65
CA ILE A 782 31.16 13.30 2.99
C ILE A 782 31.48 13.70 4.43
N GLY A 783 32.05 12.79 5.22
CA GLY A 783 32.58 13.05 6.55
C GLY A 783 31.56 12.97 7.69
N ALA A 784 30.45 12.25 7.50
CA ALA A 784 29.50 11.97 8.59
C ALA A 784 30.11 11.02 9.65
N ASP A 785 29.66 11.11 10.90
CA ASP A 785 30.07 10.18 11.96
C ASP A 785 29.32 8.84 11.86
N PHE A 786 28.08 8.89 11.38
CA PHE A 786 27.22 7.70 11.25
C PHE A 786 26.40 7.76 9.96
N TYR A 787 26.07 6.59 9.45
CA TYR A 787 25.07 6.39 8.40
C TYR A 787 23.87 5.69 9.02
N ALA A 788 22.68 6.24 8.82
CA ALA A 788 21.42 5.60 9.15
C ALA A 788 20.77 5.12 7.85
N LYS A 789 20.79 3.81 7.62
CA LYS A 789 20.14 3.20 6.45
C LYS A 789 18.63 3.32 6.52
N ASP A 790 18.08 3.32 7.73
CA ASP A 790 16.65 3.40 8.03
C ASP A 790 16.40 4.19 9.32
N ALA A 791 15.13 4.42 9.64
CA ALA A 791 14.76 5.21 10.80
C ALA A 791 15.03 4.52 12.15
N LYS A 792 15.13 3.19 12.21
CA LYS A 792 15.49 2.47 13.44
C LYS A 792 16.97 2.63 13.75
N GLU A 793 17.84 2.59 12.74
CA GLU A 793 19.28 2.83 12.94
C GLU A 793 19.54 4.23 13.51
N SER A 794 18.68 5.22 13.21
CA SER A 794 18.73 6.54 13.86
C SER A 794 18.50 6.47 15.38
N VAL A 795 17.64 5.57 15.85
CA VAL A 795 17.40 5.32 17.28
C VAL A 795 18.61 4.66 17.93
N GLU A 796 19.22 3.68 17.27
CA GLU A 796 20.43 3.01 17.78
C GLU A 796 21.63 3.98 17.84
N ILE A 797 21.76 4.87 16.86
CA ILE A 797 22.73 5.96 16.89
C ILE A 797 22.44 6.91 18.06
N ALA A 798 21.18 7.29 18.28
CA ALA A 798 20.80 8.15 19.40
C ALA A 798 21.09 7.49 20.76
N LYS A 799 20.78 6.19 20.94
CA LYS A 799 21.16 5.41 22.13
C LYS A 799 22.67 5.45 22.33
N LYS A 800 23.46 5.17 21.27
CA LYS A 800 24.93 5.19 21.36
C LYS A 800 25.52 6.56 21.75
N VAL A 801 24.87 7.65 21.38
CA VAL A 801 25.33 9.03 21.68
C VAL A 801 24.89 9.50 23.07
N PHE A 802 23.67 9.16 23.50
CA PHE A 802 23.09 9.68 24.75
C PHE A 802 23.11 8.72 25.95
N GLY A 803 23.35 7.41 25.74
CA GLY A 803 23.25 6.37 26.77
C GLY A 803 22.01 5.50 26.58
#